data_AF-A0A3B9G7Y2-F1
#
_entry.id   AF-A0A3B9G7Y2-F1
#
_cell.length_a   1.000
_cell.length_b   1.000
_cell.length_c   1.000
_cell.angle_alpha   90.00
_cell.angle_beta   90.00
_cell.angle_gamma   90.00
#
_symmetry.space_group_name_H-M   'P 1'
#
loop_
_entity.id
_entity.type
_entity.pdbx_description
1 polymer ?
#
loop_
_entity_poly.entity_id
_entity_poly.type
_entity_poly.pdbx_seq_one_letter_code
_entity_poly.pdbx_strand_id
1 'polypeptide(L)'
;MNSFPPSILHLFLCCSLLLWSQSGLGLVVVNEIHFNPPENPIREEFVELYNTDKSAADISGWRLSGAIKYSFPEGTTIPAGGFLVVAEDPLTLTSNFGITAIGPYRGQLDSEGETVYLRDLNDQIADETDYKVGFPWPVAANGDGPSIELINPLLDNSLGSSWRSSRDGPTPGKPNSVYFTNAPPNIRKVNHLPEQPTVTDPVVITALVTDPDKVAAVTLEYQVAAAGDYIPSHLPLPVENKNIDLSKSRQINPAYISGWVSLPMLDDGLGDDLLADDNIFTVTLPPQQHRTLVRYRITVEDIPGLSARAPFLDDRSLNFAYFVYNGIPDYFGESAETLNTLPVYHLITREEDYAECFAYDNADQITQGREARFFYNWSGTIVYDGVVYDNIRYRLRGANGRYYGQGKRSMRFRLNDGYYFQARNQLGQKYPKKWRTLTLGKGFDNRTTLTFGLNEALSLYLFNKIGVPAIDTHWAHWRVVDGTAEAPDKWNGDFQGMTFVMETYDVRFLEAHGLEKGNLYKLINQTRDWEKQQRYQAKNGITMGRDHDHVERSLDGADTASFISQHVNLDRWNRWHALVEAIRHYDYWPDANKNMVYYFEPAANRYKGKLWILPWDTDASWGPNWNRGHDLVYNSLFPAFGDGGDTNTTPELWPEYFNTVRELRDLLWQRDQIFPLIDEFADFITPFEAADASRWKDAPSDAGNYFGLGGAGAKSISSLARDMKSFAFVGGNWPGASVGPGGRAAYLDELQASNGEGASIPSTPTITYSGLLNFPANGLVFESSGFSDPQGENTFGAMEWRVSKITNPNAPGHNPEERFKLEWQAEWESGELNTFDPSLALSSSVVYPGYTYRARLRHKDNTGRWSHWSSPIEFTPTLPDISPYLDGLIISEVMYHPSDPSNAEYAAGHTNDDDFEFIELRNIGMASLDLTDLRLTKGVDFDFLGSKITQLDPGEFVLVVSNLEAMEMRYGLGLPIAGEWDTKDKLNNGGERIKLSFGAGVPIRDFSYDDKTPWPTEPDGAGFSLVIKSENASTDPNVAANWKSSSVPFGTPGRDILSGPFAEWMAAQSQANPYSNFGSSSLSNLLAYSLGADFKANPDTALPNMIVVENEGISYPALSYRLRQEASDLTHRVEVSENLQTWQRGDALTVIVAPPFNNGDGTDTHIIRSIYPLDMKSSRFLRLHVEISPR
;
A
#
# COMPACT_ATOMS: atom_id res chain seq x y z
N MET A 1 -0.99 24.91 -40.89
CA MET A 1 -2.31 25.56 -40.66
C MET A 1 -2.95 24.76 -39.53
N ASN A 2 -3.14 25.22 -38.29
CA ASN A 2 -3.31 26.57 -37.77
C ASN A 2 -2.42 26.82 -36.54
N SER A 3 -2.01 28.07 -36.46
CA SER A 3 -1.22 28.77 -35.45
C SER A 3 -1.95 28.98 -34.13
N PHE A 4 -1.23 28.87 -33.00
CA PHE A 4 -1.53 29.64 -31.79
C PHE A 4 -0.31 30.50 -31.39
N PRO A 5 -0.53 31.75 -30.91
CA PRO A 5 0.52 32.77 -30.78
C PRO A 5 1.16 32.81 -29.38
N PRO A 6 2.27 33.56 -29.22
CA PRO A 6 3.11 33.57 -28.03
C PRO A 6 2.81 34.69 -27.02
N SER A 7 3.35 34.50 -25.80
CA SER A 7 3.84 35.48 -24.81
C SER A 7 2.89 36.19 -23.83
N ILE A 8 3.24 36.07 -22.54
CA ILE A 8 3.58 37.10 -21.51
C ILE A 8 3.50 36.35 -20.14
N LEU A 9 4.58 35.92 -19.48
CA LEU A 9 5.71 36.60 -18.81
C LEU A 9 5.29 37.49 -17.60
N HIS A 10 5.75 37.09 -16.41
CA HIS A 10 5.77 37.75 -15.07
C HIS A 10 4.64 37.44 -14.07
N LEU A 11 4.93 36.51 -13.13
CA LEU A 11 5.17 36.86 -11.72
C LEU A 11 5.76 35.64 -10.95
N PHE A 12 7.09 35.52 -10.92
CA PHE A 12 7.80 34.74 -9.90
C PHE A 12 8.84 35.68 -9.31
N LEU A 13 8.45 36.41 -8.27
CA LEU A 13 9.39 37.11 -7.40
C LEU A 13 8.73 37.28 -6.02
N CYS A 14 9.00 36.34 -5.14
CA CYS A 14 9.00 36.54 -3.69
C CYS A 14 9.88 35.45 -3.06
N CYS A 15 11.19 35.49 -3.36
CA CYS A 15 12.18 35.04 -2.39
C CYS A 15 12.21 36.11 -1.28
N SER A 16 11.37 35.94 -0.26
CA SER A 16 11.63 36.55 1.02
C SER A 16 12.87 35.86 1.60
N LEU A 17 14.01 36.54 1.50
CA LEU A 17 15.13 36.38 2.42
C LEU A 17 14.61 36.58 3.85
N LEU A 18 14.09 35.52 4.46
CA LEU A 18 14.08 35.36 5.90
C LEU A 18 15.54 35.12 6.28
N LEU A 19 16.24 36.21 6.56
CA LEU A 19 17.39 36.20 7.46
C LEU A 19 16.87 35.66 8.79
N TRP A 20 16.94 34.35 8.98
CA TRP A 20 16.92 33.76 10.30
C TRP A 20 18.11 34.37 11.03
N SER A 21 17.85 35.29 11.95
CA SER A 21 18.82 35.64 12.95
C SER A 21 19.12 34.36 13.70
N GLN A 22 20.31 33.80 13.46
CA GLN A 22 20.83 32.63 14.13
C GLN A 22 21.08 33.01 15.60
N SER A 23 20.03 32.92 16.41
CA SER A 23 20.08 33.09 17.86
C SER A 23 19.72 31.76 18.51
N GLY A 24 20.77 30.97 18.79
CA GLY A 24 20.84 29.93 19.82
C GLY A 24 19.77 28.84 19.80
N LEU A 25 19.97 27.79 19.00
CA LEU A 25 19.35 26.48 19.22
C LEU A 25 20.49 25.48 19.49
N GLY A 26 20.41 24.76 20.62
CA GLY A 26 21.36 23.69 20.94
C GLY A 26 21.14 22.52 19.98
N LEU A 27 22.16 22.19 19.19
CA LEU A 27 22.04 21.30 18.03
C LEU A 27 22.44 19.87 18.43
N VAL A 28 21.50 19.14 19.03
CA VAL A 28 21.61 17.68 19.15
C VAL A 28 21.05 17.07 17.86
N VAL A 29 21.85 16.26 17.17
CA VAL A 29 21.49 15.67 15.86
C VAL A 29 21.60 14.15 15.88
N VAL A 30 20.84 13.48 15.01
CA VAL A 30 20.98 12.07 14.67
C VAL A 30 22.26 11.90 13.86
N ASN A 31 23.20 11.13 14.39
CA ASN A 31 24.58 11.04 13.89
C ASN A 31 24.92 9.70 13.24
N GLU A 32 24.34 8.60 13.74
CA GLU A 32 24.58 7.25 13.24
C GLU A 32 23.31 6.39 13.43
N ILE A 33 22.98 5.56 12.43
CA ILE A 33 21.86 4.61 12.49
C ILE A 33 22.35 3.22 12.06
N HIS A 34 22.15 2.22 12.92
CA HIS A 34 22.40 0.82 12.61
C HIS A 34 21.05 0.09 12.54
N PHE A 35 20.55 -0.13 11.32
CA PHE A 35 19.17 -0.57 11.07
C PHE A 35 19.03 -2.00 10.54
N ASN A 36 20.10 -2.60 10.00
CA ASN A 36 20.05 -3.98 9.51
C ASN A 36 21.37 -4.72 9.81
N PRO A 37 21.54 -5.19 11.06
CA PRO A 37 22.71 -5.98 11.45
C PRO A 37 22.81 -7.29 10.64
N PRO A 38 23.99 -7.94 10.60
CA PRO A 38 24.21 -9.14 9.79
C PRO A 38 23.41 -10.35 10.28
N GLU A 39 23.08 -10.39 11.58
CA GLU A 39 22.30 -11.45 12.20
C GLU A 39 21.06 -10.89 12.89
N ASN A 40 19.88 -11.04 12.28
CA ASN A 40 18.61 -10.51 12.81
C ASN A 40 18.31 -10.85 14.28
N PRO A 41 18.65 -12.03 14.84
CA PRO A 41 18.41 -12.30 16.27
C PRO A 41 19.31 -11.53 17.23
N ILE A 42 20.42 -10.99 16.76
CA ILE A 42 21.30 -10.16 17.57
C ILE A 42 20.71 -8.74 17.59
N ARG A 43 20.21 -8.33 18.76
CA ARG A 43 19.48 -7.07 18.98
C ARG A 43 20.44 -5.89 19.13
N GLU A 44 21.22 -5.64 18.08
CA GLU A 44 22.26 -4.61 18.05
C GLU A 44 21.92 -3.39 17.17
N GLU A 45 20.65 -3.24 16.80
CA GLU A 45 20.15 -2.02 16.17
C GLU A 45 20.21 -0.83 17.17
N PHE A 46 20.58 0.35 16.68
CA PHE A 46 20.63 1.57 17.49
C PHE A 46 20.49 2.84 16.66
N VAL A 47 20.14 3.93 17.35
CA VAL A 47 20.25 5.31 16.87
C VAL A 47 21.20 6.06 17.82
N GLU A 48 22.16 6.78 17.26
CA GLU A 48 23.07 7.63 18.02
C GLU A 48 22.75 9.12 17.83
N LEU A 49 22.75 9.85 18.94
CA LEU A 49 22.68 11.30 18.97
C LEU A 49 24.05 11.91 19.27
N TYR A 50 24.35 13.04 18.64
CA TYR A 50 25.57 13.82 18.90
C TYR A 50 25.23 15.26 19.28
N ASN A 51 25.87 15.77 20.33
CA ASN A 51 25.76 17.17 20.73
C ASN A 51 26.86 18.00 20.07
N THR A 52 26.51 18.84 19.10
CA THR A 52 27.50 19.69 18.40
C THR A 52 27.96 20.91 19.20
N ASP A 53 27.33 21.20 20.34
CA ASP A 53 27.60 22.39 21.13
C ASP A 53 28.81 22.23 22.06
N LYS A 54 29.36 23.38 22.51
CA LYS A 54 30.46 23.48 23.48
C LYS A 54 30.00 23.36 24.92
N SER A 55 28.69 23.34 25.17
CA SER A 55 28.07 23.06 26.46
C SER A 55 27.35 21.71 26.44
N ALA A 56 27.16 21.11 27.62
CA ALA A 56 26.30 19.94 27.75
C ALA A 56 24.85 20.30 27.37
N ALA A 57 24.21 19.44 26.57
CA ALA A 57 22.80 19.56 26.22
C ALA A 57 21.96 18.76 27.22
N ASP A 58 20.99 19.41 27.84
CA ASP A 58 19.97 18.75 28.66
C ASP A 58 18.79 18.36 27.77
N ILE A 59 18.57 17.06 27.64
CA ILE A 59 17.49 16.48 26.83
C ILE A 59 16.47 15.75 27.71
N SER A 60 16.40 16.10 29.00
CA SER A 60 15.40 15.60 29.92
C SER A 60 13.99 15.82 29.35
N GLY A 61 13.18 14.75 29.29
CA GLY A 61 11.82 14.80 28.78
C GLY A 61 11.68 14.88 27.25
N TRP A 62 12.78 14.96 26.50
CA TRP A 62 12.75 14.81 25.04
C TRP A 62 12.33 13.38 24.66
N ARG A 63 12.07 13.13 23.37
CA ARG A 63 11.79 11.78 22.88
C ARG A 63 12.24 11.50 21.45
N LEU A 64 12.51 10.23 21.16
CA LEU A 64 12.52 9.67 19.81
C LEU A 64 11.10 9.20 19.44
N SER A 65 10.69 9.49 18.20
CA SER A 65 9.41 9.05 17.61
C SER A 65 9.59 8.70 16.11
N GLY A 66 8.54 8.21 15.45
CA GLY A 66 8.61 7.64 14.10
C GLY A 66 8.88 6.13 14.16
N ALA A 67 9.94 5.68 13.50
CA ALA A 67 10.38 4.29 13.46
C ALA A 67 10.55 3.66 14.85
N ILE A 68 11.15 4.43 15.77
CA ILE A 68 11.38 4.01 17.15
C ILE A 68 10.79 5.01 18.15
N LYS A 69 10.46 4.52 19.35
CA LYS A 69 9.83 5.27 20.44
C LYS A 69 10.67 5.15 21.71
N TYR A 70 11.19 6.27 22.21
CA TYR A 70 11.95 6.31 23.45
C TYR A 70 11.85 7.70 24.10
N SER A 71 11.53 7.77 25.39
CA SER A 71 11.50 9.03 26.14
C SER A 71 12.71 9.13 27.05
N PHE A 72 13.43 10.25 26.97
CA PHE A 72 14.65 10.46 27.76
C PHE A 72 14.27 10.83 29.21
N PRO A 73 14.74 10.07 30.22
CA PRO A 73 14.44 10.35 31.62
C PRO A 73 14.96 11.70 32.11
N GLU A 74 14.39 12.20 33.21
CA GLU A 74 14.90 13.37 33.91
C GLU A 74 16.39 13.23 34.28
N GLY A 75 17.16 14.29 34.04
CA GLY A 75 18.61 14.33 34.25
C GLY A 75 19.44 13.76 33.09
N THR A 76 18.85 13.45 31.94
CA THR A 76 19.59 12.97 30.77
C THR A 76 20.31 14.14 30.11
N THR A 77 21.65 14.08 30.13
CA THR A 77 22.50 15.11 29.52
C THR A 77 23.49 14.48 28.54
N ILE A 78 23.71 15.14 27.40
CA ILE A 78 24.77 14.80 26.46
C ILE A 78 25.91 15.80 26.68
N PRO A 79 27.13 15.38 27.08
CA PRO A 79 28.26 16.30 27.23
C PRO A 79 28.54 17.12 25.97
N ALA A 80 29.27 18.22 26.11
CA ALA A 80 29.75 18.99 24.96
C ALA A 80 30.59 18.11 24.03
N GLY A 81 30.24 18.03 22.74
CA GLY A 81 30.87 17.11 21.79
C GLY A 81 30.72 15.63 22.17
N GLY A 82 29.72 15.30 22.99
CA GLY A 82 29.42 13.95 23.47
C GLY A 82 28.40 13.22 22.58
N PHE A 83 28.35 11.90 22.75
CA PHE A 83 27.45 10.99 22.05
C PHE A 83 26.48 10.33 23.03
N LEU A 84 25.27 10.02 22.56
CA LEU A 84 24.30 9.23 23.30
C LEU A 84 23.68 8.18 22.38
N VAL A 85 23.86 6.91 22.74
CA VAL A 85 23.34 5.77 21.95
C VAL A 85 22.04 5.26 22.56
N VAL A 86 20.97 5.26 21.77
CA VAL A 86 19.69 4.64 22.11
C VAL A 86 19.57 3.32 21.38
N ALA A 87 19.61 2.23 22.12
CA ALA A 87 19.71 0.88 21.58
C ALA A 87 18.42 0.09 21.72
N GLU A 88 18.26 -0.89 20.82
CA GLU A 88 17.19 -1.88 20.91
C GLU A 88 17.35 -2.78 22.14
N ASP A 89 18.58 -3.19 22.44
CA ASP A 89 18.97 -3.89 23.66
C ASP A 89 20.33 -3.36 24.18
N PRO A 90 20.32 -2.46 25.18
CA PRO A 90 21.55 -1.86 25.70
C PRO A 90 22.62 -2.85 26.20
N LEU A 91 22.21 -4.02 26.71
CA LEU A 91 23.14 -5.05 27.20
C LEU A 91 23.89 -5.72 26.03
N THR A 92 23.20 -5.94 24.91
CA THR A 92 23.81 -6.46 23.68
C THR A 92 24.85 -5.49 23.14
N LEU A 93 24.55 -4.18 23.07
CA LEU A 93 25.53 -3.17 22.63
C LEU A 93 26.73 -3.08 23.58
N THR A 94 26.50 -3.18 24.89
CA THR A 94 27.60 -3.21 25.88
C THR A 94 28.52 -4.40 25.64
N SER A 95 27.95 -5.57 25.36
CA SER A 95 28.70 -6.80 25.09
C SER A 95 29.47 -6.75 23.76
N ASN A 96 28.83 -6.28 22.69
CA ASN A 96 29.38 -6.34 21.33
C ASN A 96 30.33 -5.17 21.02
N PHE A 97 30.03 -3.97 21.51
CA PHE A 97 30.77 -2.74 21.18
C PHE A 97 31.53 -2.15 22.37
N GLY A 98 31.29 -2.61 23.61
CA GLY A 98 31.99 -2.13 24.79
C GLY A 98 31.60 -0.70 25.21
N ILE A 99 30.37 -0.28 24.90
CA ILE A 99 29.86 1.08 25.13
C ILE A 99 28.65 1.09 26.07
N THR A 100 28.42 2.22 26.72
CA THR A 100 27.19 2.46 27.50
C THR A 100 26.11 2.98 26.58
N ALA A 101 25.03 2.22 26.40
CA ALA A 101 23.82 2.65 25.70
C ALA A 101 22.64 2.78 26.67
N ILE A 102 21.64 3.57 26.29
CA ILE A 102 20.33 3.63 26.95
C ILE A 102 19.26 2.96 26.08
N GLY A 103 18.12 2.62 26.67
CA GLY A 103 17.08 1.83 26.02
C GLY A 103 16.36 0.92 27.02
N PRO A 104 15.67 -0.14 26.56
CA PRO A 104 15.38 -0.45 25.16
C PRO A 104 14.39 0.56 24.57
N TYR A 105 14.56 0.95 23.31
CA TYR A 105 13.48 1.64 22.57
C TYR A 105 12.36 0.65 22.20
N ARG A 106 11.17 1.17 21.86
CA ARG A 106 10.08 0.39 21.23
C ARG A 106 10.01 0.72 19.73
N GLY A 107 9.34 -0.12 18.94
CA GLY A 107 9.38 -0.02 17.48
C GLY A 107 10.55 -0.80 16.89
N GLN A 108 10.86 -0.56 15.62
CA GLN A 108 11.95 -1.22 14.89
C GLN A 108 12.46 -0.28 13.80
N LEU A 109 13.64 -0.55 13.26
CA LEU A 109 14.17 0.15 12.09
C LEU A 109 13.95 -0.73 10.85
N ASP A 110 13.29 -0.22 9.80
CA ASP A 110 13.11 -0.96 8.55
C ASP A 110 14.39 -1.04 7.70
N SER A 111 14.72 -2.25 7.24
CA SER A 111 15.81 -2.54 6.29
C SER A 111 15.67 -1.89 4.91
N GLU A 112 14.51 -1.34 4.56
CA GLU A 112 14.27 -0.59 3.31
C GLU A 112 14.25 0.94 3.51
N GLY A 113 14.31 1.42 4.77
CA GLY A 113 14.28 2.84 5.13
C GLY A 113 13.04 3.25 5.93
N GLU A 114 13.19 4.25 6.79
CA GLU A 114 12.13 4.81 7.65
C GLU A 114 12.53 6.18 8.20
N THR A 115 11.64 6.85 8.92
CA THR A 115 11.90 8.17 9.51
C THR A 115 12.08 8.12 11.03
N VAL A 116 13.15 8.74 11.52
CA VAL A 116 13.44 8.94 12.95
C VAL A 116 13.31 10.42 13.28
N TYR A 117 12.47 10.74 14.27
CA TYR A 117 12.29 12.10 14.78
C TYR A 117 12.86 12.22 16.19
N LEU A 118 13.70 13.23 16.42
CA LEU A 118 14.06 13.71 17.76
C LEU A 118 13.15 14.89 18.10
N ARG A 119 12.42 14.79 19.22
CA ARG A 119 11.47 15.81 19.66
C ARG A 119 11.83 16.37 21.03
N ASP A 120 11.71 17.68 21.16
CA ASP A 120 12.02 18.39 22.40
C ASP A 120 10.91 18.24 23.47
N LEU A 121 11.07 18.93 24.61
CA LEU A 121 10.10 18.91 25.72
C LEU A 121 8.72 19.50 25.32
N ASN A 122 8.67 20.37 24.31
CA ASN A 122 7.44 20.96 23.78
C ASN A 122 6.88 20.19 22.58
N ASP A 123 7.41 18.99 22.33
CA ASP A 123 7.05 18.12 21.22
C ASP A 123 7.39 18.65 19.81
N GLN A 124 8.24 19.67 19.73
CA GLN A 124 8.73 20.20 18.47
C GLN A 124 9.84 19.29 17.92
N ILE A 125 9.91 19.13 16.60
CA ILE A 125 11.00 18.38 15.95
C ILE A 125 12.30 19.17 16.14
N ALA A 126 13.19 18.64 16.97
CA ALA A 126 14.54 19.14 17.14
C ALA A 126 15.46 18.65 16.02
N ASP A 127 15.23 17.42 15.54
CA ASP A 127 15.93 16.85 14.39
C ASP A 127 15.11 15.74 13.72
N GLU A 128 15.32 15.49 12.43
CA GLU A 128 14.61 14.49 11.64
C GLU A 128 15.56 13.82 10.64
N THR A 129 15.44 12.51 10.49
CA THR A 129 16.20 11.74 9.48
C THR A 129 15.31 10.68 8.84
N ASP A 130 15.00 10.85 7.55
CA ASP A 130 14.30 9.89 6.68
C ASP A 130 15.31 9.01 5.93
N TYR A 131 15.91 8.04 6.63
CA TYR A 131 16.96 7.21 6.06
C TYR A 131 16.41 6.20 5.05
N LYS A 132 17.18 5.90 4.00
CA LYS A 132 16.80 4.95 2.93
C LYS A 132 17.97 4.07 2.54
N VAL A 133 17.68 3.10 1.66
CA VAL A 133 18.69 2.29 0.98
C VAL A 133 18.64 2.55 -0.52
N GLY A 134 19.79 2.83 -1.11
CA GLY A 134 19.91 3.19 -2.53
C GLY A 134 20.22 4.67 -2.72
N PHE A 135 20.90 4.99 -3.81
CA PHE A 135 21.28 6.36 -4.15
C PHE A 135 20.09 7.33 -3.99
N PRO A 136 20.25 8.50 -3.32
CA PRO A 136 21.51 9.08 -2.85
C PRO A 136 22.00 8.59 -1.48
N TRP A 137 21.32 7.63 -0.85
CA TRP A 137 21.71 7.05 0.42
C TRP A 137 22.73 5.91 0.24
N PRO A 138 23.61 5.69 1.22
CA PRO A 138 24.56 4.56 1.19
C PRO A 138 23.84 3.21 1.21
N VAL A 139 24.31 2.27 0.40
CA VAL A 139 23.69 0.93 0.24
C VAL A 139 24.37 -0.13 1.11
N ALA A 140 25.68 -0.02 1.33
CA ALA A 140 26.48 -1.07 1.95
C ALA A 140 26.15 -1.32 3.44
N ALA A 141 25.41 -0.42 4.09
CA ALA A 141 24.91 -0.58 5.46
C ALA A 141 23.69 -1.51 5.56
N ASN A 142 23.12 -1.97 4.45
CA ASN A 142 21.95 -2.83 4.46
C ASN A 142 22.31 -4.33 4.58
N GLY A 143 22.63 -4.81 5.80
CA GLY A 143 22.68 -6.24 6.12
C GLY A 143 24.05 -6.92 6.09
N ASP A 144 25.12 -6.20 5.77
CA ASP A 144 26.50 -6.72 5.71
C ASP A 144 27.36 -6.26 6.93
N GLY A 145 26.75 -5.59 7.93
CA GLY A 145 27.43 -5.15 9.17
C GLY A 145 27.63 -3.64 9.37
N PRO A 146 27.85 -2.81 8.33
CA PRO A 146 28.00 -1.37 8.52
C PRO A 146 26.72 -0.66 8.98
N SER A 147 26.88 0.45 9.67
CA SER A 147 25.84 1.46 9.94
C SER A 147 25.87 2.55 8.86
N ILE A 148 24.85 3.40 8.84
CA ILE A 148 24.91 4.68 8.13
C ILE A 148 25.39 5.77 9.09
N GLU A 149 26.42 6.49 8.68
CA GLU A 149 27.09 7.52 9.46
C GLU A 149 26.99 8.87 8.74
N LEU A 150 26.59 9.90 9.46
CA LEU A 150 26.62 11.28 8.96
C LEU A 150 28.08 11.73 8.84
N ILE A 151 28.49 12.23 7.67
CA ILE A 151 29.89 12.60 7.39
C ILE A 151 30.35 13.76 8.29
N ASN A 152 29.47 14.71 8.58
CA ASN A 152 29.75 15.81 9.48
C ASN A 152 28.45 16.23 10.16
N PRO A 153 28.39 16.28 11.49
CA PRO A 153 27.19 16.64 12.25
C PRO A 153 26.58 18.01 11.95
N LEU A 154 27.31 18.88 11.23
CA LEU A 154 26.81 20.20 10.81
C LEU A 154 26.15 20.18 9.41
N LEU A 155 26.12 19.02 8.74
CA LEU A 155 25.44 18.86 7.45
C LEU A 155 23.94 18.69 7.63
N ASP A 156 23.22 19.06 6.57
CA ASP A 156 21.81 18.69 6.41
C ASP A 156 21.69 17.17 6.30
N ASN A 157 21.19 16.56 7.36
CA ASN A 157 21.01 15.12 7.53
C ASN A 157 19.75 14.59 6.81
N SER A 158 18.91 15.46 6.25
CA SER A 158 17.84 15.07 5.32
C SER A 158 18.37 14.68 3.94
N LEU A 159 19.62 15.07 3.61
CA LEU A 159 20.27 14.72 2.35
C LEU A 159 21.01 13.38 2.48
N GLY A 160 20.54 12.35 1.77
CA GLY A 160 21.19 11.04 1.78
C GLY A 160 22.67 11.05 1.40
N SER A 161 23.10 12.00 0.56
CA SER A 161 24.51 12.18 0.18
C SER A 161 25.39 12.77 1.29
N SER A 162 24.81 13.26 2.39
CA SER A 162 25.53 13.62 3.63
C SER A 162 25.93 12.38 4.45
N TRP A 163 25.39 11.21 4.12
CA TRP A 163 25.61 9.94 4.83
C TRP A 163 26.53 9.00 4.05
N ARG A 164 27.31 8.18 4.76
CA ARG A 164 28.11 7.09 4.18
C ARG A 164 27.98 5.83 5.02
N SER A 165 28.23 4.67 4.42
CA SER A 165 28.40 3.44 5.19
C SER A 165 29.68 3.51 6.01
N SER A 166 29.62 3.01 7.24
CA SER A 166 30.79 2.90 8.10
C SER A 166 31.85 1.97 7.47
N ARG A 167 33.14 2.29 7.66
CA ARG A 167 34.25 1.61 6.95
C ARG A 167 34.67 0.30 7.59
N ASP A 168 34.68 0.25 8.92
CA ASP A 168 35.21 -0.86 9.73
C ASP A 168 34.15 -1.39 10.71
N GLY A 169 32.87 -1.24 10.36
CA GLY A 169 31.72 -1.52 11.22
C GLY A 169 31.24 -0.27 11.99
N PRO A 170 30.13 -0.39 12.73
CA PRO A 170 29.50 0.73 13.44
C PRO A 170 30.41 1.38 14.48
N THR A 171 30.22 2.69 14.74
CA THR A 171 31.03 3.49 15.67
C THR A 171 30.28 4.04 16.88
N PRO A 172 29.37 3.29 17.54
CA PRO A 172 28.59 3.82 18.64
C PRO A 172 29.50 4.36 19.76
N GLY A 173 29.15 5.53 20.28
CA GLY A 173 29.84 6.28 21.32
C GLY A 173 31.16 6.94 20.88
N LYS A 174 31.47 7.01 19.58
CA LYS A 174 32.75 7.49 19.04
C LYS A 174 32.53 8.37 17.80
N PRO A 175 33.53 9.17 17.38
CA PRO A 175 33.45 9.86 16.10
C PRO A 175 33.29 8.88 14.94
N ASN A 176 32.34 9.18 14.05
CA ASN A 176 32.05 8.42 12.83
C ASN A 176 33.32 8.10 12.04
N SER A 177 33.42 6.87 11.56
CA SER A 177 34.56 6.41 10.73
C SER A 177 34.70 7.19 9.42
N VAL A 178 33.60 7.79 8.96
CA VAL A 178 33.53 8.64 7.76
C VAL A 178 33.62 10.13 8.05
N TYR A 179 33.96 10.55 9.27
CA TYR A 179 33.99 11.97 9.63
C TYR A 179 34.99 12.77 8.80
N PHE A 180 34.52 13.87 8.20
CA PHE A 180 35.37 14.88 7.54
C PHE A 180 34.89 16.29 7.86
N THR A 181 35.82 17.18 8.22
CA THR A 181 35.49 18.59 8.50
C THR A 181 34.95 19.31 7.26
N ASN A 182 35.52 19.03 6.09
CA ASN A 182 34.93 19.43 4.81
C ASN A 182 34.42 18.18 4.10
N ALA A 183 33.11 18.10 3.88
CA ALA A 183 32.49 16.96 3.22
C ALA A 183 32.54 17.14 1.70
N PRO A 184 32.66 16.05 0.93
CA PRO A 184 32.64 16.17 -0.52
C PRO A 184 31.23 16.59 -1.02
N PRO A 185 31.12 17.07 -2.28
CA PRO A 185 29.86 17.52 -2.87
C PRO A 185 28.68 16.56 -2.74
N ASN A 186 27.50 17.12 -2.49
CA ASN A 186 26.25 16.38 -2.42
C ASN A 186 25.68 16.15 -3.83
N ILE A 187 25.72 14.91 -4.30
CA ILE A 187 25.02 14.46 -5.51
C ILE A 187 23.63 13.97 -5.09
N ARG A 188 22.63 14.85 -5.19
CA ARG A 188 21.31 14.67 -4.57
C ARG A 188 20.34 13.88 -5.43
N LYS A 189 20.45 14.04 -6.76
CA LYS A 189 19.55 13.39 -7.73
C LYS A 189 20.29 13.21 -9.04
N VAL A 190 20.04 12.09 -9.71
CA VAL A 190 20.54 11.80 -11.06
C VAL A 190 19.39 11.24 -11.87
N ASN A 191 19.16 11.77 -13.06
CA ASN A 191 18.12 11.28 -13.98
C ASN A 191 18.67 11.21 -15.41
N HIS A 192 18.00 10.44 -16.26
CA HIS A 192 18.14 10.55 -17.71
C HIS A 192 16.76 10.60 -18.37
N LEU A 193 16.66 11.28 -19.52
CA LEU A 193 15.46 11.30 -20.34
C LEU A 193 15.80 11.13 -21.82
N PRO A 194 14.98 10.40 -22.59
CA PRO A 194 13.84 9.60 -22.14
C PRO A 194 14.28 8.35 -21.33
N GLU A 195 13.43 7.83 -20.44
CA GLU A 195 13.73 6.63 -19.63
C GLU A 195 13.89 5.35 -20.48
N GLN A 196 13.21 5.31 -21.63
CA GLN A 196 13.26 4.20 -22.60
C GLN A 196 13.60 4.76 -23.98
N PRO A 197 14.88 5.08 -24.24
CA PRO A 197 15.30 5.69 -25.50
C PRO A 197 15.21 4.71 -26.68
N THR A 198 14.83 5.24 -27.84
CA THR A 198 14.94 4.57 -29.14
C THR A 198 16.21 5.01 -29.86
N VAL A 199 16.50 4.41 -31.02
CA VAL A 199 17.71 4.75 -31.80
C VAL A 199 17.76 6.17 -32.36
N THR A 200 16.64 6.90 -32.32
CA THR A 200 16.57 8.29 -32.77
C THR A 200 16.70 9.29 -31.64
N ASP A 201 16.60 8.84 -30.39
CA ASP A 201 16.51 9.73 -29.24
C ASP A 201 17.92 10.07 -28.72
N PRO A 202 18.29 11.36 -28.64
CA PRO A 202 19.39 11.75 -27.78
C PRO A 202 18.97 11.56 -26.31
N VAL A 203 19.94 11.31 -25.43
CA VAL A 203 19.66 11.09 -24.00
C VAL A 203 20.25 12.22 -23.19
N VAL A 204 19.39 12.98 -22.53
CA VAL A 204 19.75 14.06 -21.62
C VAL A 204 19.96 13.46 -20.23
N ILE A 205 21.11 13.68 -19.62
CA ILE A 205 21.43 13.24 -18.27
C ILE A 205 21.60 14.47 -17.39
N THR A 206 20.90 14.48 -16.25
CA THR A 206 20.94 15.59 -15.30
C THR A 206 21.37 15.13 -13.92
N ALA A 207 22.07 16.02 -13.20
CA ALA A 207 22.51 15.81 -11.83
C ALA A 207 22.25 17.05 -10.98
N LEU A 208 21.45 16.92 -9.92
CA LEU A 208 21.30 17.97 -8.91
C LEU A 208 22.47 17.87 -7.92
N VAL A 209 23.32 18.88 -7.90
CA VAL A 209 24.59 18.86 -7.17
C VAL A 209 24.75 20.13 -6.34
N THR A 210 24.98 20.01 -5.04
CA THR A 210 25.18 21.16 -4.16
C THR A 210 26.43 21.00 -3.30
N ASP A 211 27.15 22.09 -3.05
CA ASP A 211 28.30 22.10 -2.18
C ASP A 211 28.45 23.47 -1.49
N PRO A 212 28.64 23.55 -0.16
CA PRO A 212 28.86 24.82 0.55
C PRO A 212 30.10 25.61 0.08
N ASP A 213 31.15 24.92 -0.37
CA ASP A 213 32.38 25.50 -0.92
C ASP A 213 32.32 25.71 -2.44
N LYS A 214 31.13 25.49 -3.02
CA LYS A 214 30.79 25.53 -4.45
C LYS A 214 31.38 24.36 -5.25
N VAL A 215 30.64 24.01 -6.29
CA VAL A 215 31.02 22.98 -7.25
C VAL A 215 32.07 23.55 -8.22
N ALA A 216 33.21 22.87 -8.36
CA ALA A 216 34.25 23.23 -9.33
C ALA A 216 34.04 22.54 -10.67
N ALA A 217 33.67 21.27 -10.67
CA ALA A 217 33.40 20.50 -11.88
C ALA A 217 32.42 19.36 -11.64
N VAL A 218 31.55 19.10 -12.61
CA VAL A 218 30.73 17.89 -12.70
C VAL A 218 31.10 17.15 -13.97
N THR A 219 31.48 15.89 -13.84
CA THR A 219 31.91 15.03 -14.94
C THR A 219 31.04 13.79 -15.02
N LEU A 220 30.46 13.55 -16.19
CA LEU A 220 29.85 12.28 -16.54
C LEU A 220 30.89 11.38 -17.18
N GLU A 221 31.03 10.16 -16.69
CA GLU A 221 31.73 9.08 -17.36
C GLU A 221 30.70 8.09 -17.90
N TYR A 222 30.75 7.73 -19.19
CA TYR A 222 29.86 6.72 -19.76
C TYR A 222 30.60 5.62 -20.55
N GLN A 223 29.99 4.44 -20.61
CA GLN A 223 30.46 3.29 -21.38
C GLN A 223 29.29 2.74 -22.20
N VAL A 224 29.53 2.46 -23.48
CA VAL A 224 28.55 1.90 -24.42
C VAL A 224 28.86 0.43 -24.66
N ALA A 225 27.88 -0.45 -24.44
CA ALA A 225 27.94 -1.87 -24.76
C ALA A 225 26.87 -2.19 -25.81
N ALA A 226 27.29 -2.32 -27.07
CA ALA A 226 26.42 -2.74 -28.16
C ALA A 226 25.97 -4.20 -27.99
N ALA A 227 24.95 -4.61 -28.75
CA ALA A 227 24.45 -5.99 -28.72
C ALA A 227 25.60 -7.00 -28.99
N GLY A 228 25.81 -7.94 -28.07
CA GLY A 228 26.90 -8.92 -28.10
C GLY A 228 28.21 -8.48 -27.43
N ASP A 229 28.37 -7.20 -27.10
CA ASP A 229 29.61 -6.64 -26.52
C ASP A 229 29.48 -6.41 -25.00
N TYR A 230 28.68 -7.23 -24.30
CA TYR A 230 28.48 -7.06 -22.86
C TYR A 230 29.79 -7.26 -22.08
N ILE A 231 30.16 -6.26 -21.27
CA ILE A 231 31.35 -6.29 -20.42
C ILE A 231 30.92 -6.50 -18.96
N PRO A 232 31.13 -7.70 -18.37
CA PRO A 232 30.81 -7.91 -16.95
C PRO A 232 31.84 -7.20 -16.05
N SER A 233 31.41 -6.67 -14.89
CA SER A 233 32.34 -6.07 -13.91
C SER A 233 33.34 -7.04 -13.31
N HIS A 234 32.97 -8.33 -13.24
CA HIS A 234 33.83 -9.41 -12.77
C HIS A 234 33.74 -10.60 -13.71
N LEU A 235 34.85 -11.27 -13.96
CA LEU A 235 34.85 -12.52 -14.74
C LEU A 235 34.27 -13.69 -13.92
N PRO A 236 33.53 -14.62 -14.54
CA PRO A 236 33.09 -15.83 -13.85
C PRO A 236 34.29 -16.73 -13.51
N LEU A 237 34.14 -17.59 -12.50
CA LEU A 237 35.07 -18.69 -12.26
C LEU A 237 34.77 -19.83 -13.26
N PRO A 238 35.79 -20.50 -13.82
CA PRO A 238 35.57 -21.56 -14.80
C PRO A 238 34.88 -22.77 -14.18
N VAL A 239 34.05 -23.47 -14.97
CA VAL A 239 33.57 -24.79 -14.61
C VAL A 239 34.62 -25.85 -14.97
N GLU A 240 35.27 -26.42 -13.96
CA GLU A 240 36.29 -27.44 -14.14
C GLU A 240 35.89 -28.73 -13.43
N ASN A 241 36.05 -29.88 -14.10
CA ASN A 241 35.69 -31.18 -13.57
C ASN A 241 34.25 -31.22 -13.00
N LYS A 242 33.31 -30.56 -13.70
CA LYS A 242 31.90 -30.46 -13.30
C LYS A 242 31.69 -29.79 -11.94
N ASN A 243 32.52 -28.80 -11.61
CA ASN A 243 32.44 -28.03 -10.37
C ASN A 243 33.01 -26.61 -10.56
N ILE A 244 32.69 -25.71 -9.61
CA ILE A 244 33.35 -24.41 -9.47
C ILE A 244 34.13 -24.42 -8.15
N ASP A 245 35.38 -23.97 -8.18
CA ASP A 245 36.22 -23.85 -6.98
C ASP A 245 35.83 -22.60 -6.17
N LEU A 246 34.97 -22.81 -5.17
CA LEU A 246 34.45 -21.74 -4.30
C LEU A 246 35.50 -21.18 -3.33
N SER A 247 36.71 -21.72 -3.27
CA SER A 247 37.80 -21.12 -2.49
C SER A 247 38.42 -19.89 -3.17
N LYS A 248 38.13 -19.68 -4.46
CA LYS A 248 38.61 -18.55 -5.24
C LYS A 248 37.56 -17.43 -5.30
N SER A 249 38.02 -16.19 -5.36
CA SER A 249 37.18 -15.03 -5.64
C SER A 249 37.19 -14.68 -7.13
N ARG A 250 36.03 -14.25 -7.64
CA ARG A 250 35.92 -13.69 -9.00
C ARG A 250 36.82 -12.46 -9.12
N GLN A 251 37.53 -12.37 -10.24
CA GLN A 251 38.46 -11.25 -10.50
C GLN A 251 37.71 -10.10 -11.17
N ILE A 252 38.07 -8.86 -10.82
CA ILE A 252 37.56 -7.67 -11.52
C ILE A 252 37.99 -7.75 -13.00
N ASN A 253 37.07 -7.42 -13.90
CA ASN A 253 37.36 -7.38 -15.33
C ASN A 253 38.05 -6.06 -15.70
N PRO A 254 39.32 -6.06 -16.16
CA PRO A 254 40.02 -4.83 -16.54
C PRO A 254 39.32 -4.05 -17.67
N ALA A 255 38.59 -4.74 -18.56
CA ALA A 255 37.82 -4.12 -19.62
C ALA A 255 36.62 -3.31 -19.10
N TYR A 256 36.12 -3.64 -17.90
CA TYR A 256 35.06 -2.85 -17.26
C TYR A 256 35.61 -1.56 -16.64
N ILE A 257 36.83 -1.58 -16.11
CA ILE A 257 37.49 -0.40 -15.53
C ILE A 257 37.95 0.57 -16.63
N SER A 258 38.39 0.03 -17.77
CA SER A 258 38.80 0.81 -18.93
C SER A 258 37.62 1.10 -19.88
N GLY A 259 37.78 2.05 -20.80
CA GLY A 259 36.76 2.33 -21.82
C GLY A 259 35.61 3.24 -21.38
N TRP A 260 35.75 3.97 -20.28
CA TRP A 260 34.83 5.07 -19.92
C TRP A 260 35.23 6.34 -20.66
N VAL A 261 34.25 7.04 -21.22
CA VAL A 261 34.41 8.34 -21.89
C VAL A 261 33.92 9.43 -20.96
N SER A 262 34.76 10.43 -20.68
CA SER A 262 34.45 11.55 -19.80
C SER A 262 33.90 12.74 -20.59
N LEU A 263 32.81 13.33 -20.11
CA LEU A 263 32.19 14.54 -20.62
C LEU A 263 31.92 15.51 -19.46
N PRO A 264 32.15 16.82 -19.65
CA PRO A 264 31.70 17.81 -18.67
C PRO A 264 30.16 17.88 -18.68
N MET A 265 29.59 18.06 -17.49
CA MET A 265 28.19 18.48 -17.32
C MET A 265 28.19 19.97 -16.95
N LEU A 266 27.26 20.74 -17.52
CA LEU A 266 27.21 22.19 -17.38
C LEU A 266 25.87 22.64 -16.78
N ASP A 267 25.92 23.73 -16.02
CA ASP A 267 24.77 24.46 -15.45
C ASP A 267 24.89 25.91 -15.95
N ASP A 268 24.61 26.11 -17.24
CA ASP A 268 24.88 27.34 -18.00
C ASP A 268 23.65 27.90 -18.73
N GLY A 269 22.49 27.25 -18.61
CA GLY A 269 21.24 27.62 -19.26
C GLY A 269 21.29 27.51 -20.78
N LEU A 270 22.20 26.70 -21.34
CA LEU A 270 22.34 26.45 -22.78
C LEU A 270 21.98 25.01 -23.16
N GLY A 271 21.53 24.83 -24.40
CA GLY A 271 21.21 23.49 -24.93
C GLY A 271 19.99 22.89 -24.23
N ASP A 272 20.16 21.70 -23.65
CA ASP A 272 19.13 21.00 -22.87
C ASP A 272 19.14 21.39 -21.38
N ASP A 273 20.06 22.28 -20.98
CA ASP A 273 20.07 22.91 -19.67
C ASP A 273 19.16 24.15 -19.67
N LEU A 274 18.08 24.12 -18.88
CA LEU A 274 17.00 25.10 -19.02
C LEU A 274 17.26 26.42 -18.29
N LEU A 275 18.00 26.38 -17.18
CA LEU A 275 18.26 27.51 -16.30
C LEU A 275 19.72 27.45 -15.86
N ALA A 276 20.43 28.56 -15.97
CA ALA A 276 21.79 28.68 -15.47
C ALA A 276 21.80 28.89 -13.95
N ASP A 277 22.83 28.37 -13.30
CA ASP A 277 23.13 28.48 -11.86
C ASP A 277 21.99 27.95 -10.96
N ASP A 278 21.24 26.94 -11.40
CA ASP A 278 20.16 26.32 -10.61
C ASP A 278 20.59 25.05 -9.84
N ASN A 279 21.86 24.67 -9.95
CA ASN A 279 22.51 23.47 -9.42
C ASN A 279 22.18 22.16 -10.17
N ILE A 280 21.49 22.23 -11.31
CA ILE A 280 21.23 21.09 -12.16
C ILE A 280 22.24 21.08 -13.30
N PHE A 281 23.22 20.19 -13.20
CA PHE A 281 24.20 20.01 -14.25
C PHE A 281 23.67 19.06 -15.30
N THR A 282 23.86 19.39 -16.57
CA THR A 282 23.26 18.69 -17.71
C THR A 282 24.30 18.29 -18.74
N VAL A 283 24.13 17.12 -19.35
CA VAL A 283 24.88 16.67 -20.54
C VAL A 283 23.96 15.85 -21.46
N THR A 284 24.12 16.01 -22.77
CA THR A 284 23.35 15.26 -23.77
C THR A 284 24.24 14.28 -24.51
N LEU A 285 23.89 12.99 -24.41
CA LEU A 285 24.53 11.91 -25.17
C LEU A 285 23.84 11.77 -26.53
N PRO A 286 24.61 11.50 -27.61
CA PRO A 286 24.03 11.30 -28.93
C PRO A 286 23.20 9.99 -28.98
N PRO A 287 22.25 9.86 -29.93
CA PRO A 287 21.50 8.62 -30.12
C PRO A 287 22.41 7.42 -30.30
N GLN A 288 22.00 6.28 -29.73
CA GLN A 288 22.76 5.03 -29.75
C GLN A 288 22.09 3.96 -30.63
N GLN A 289 22.80 2.86 -30.89
CA GLN A 289 22.29 1.78 -31.72
C GLN A 289 21.22 0.95 -31.00
N HIS A 290 20.38 0.25 -31.77
CA HIS A 290 19.34 -0.64 -31.23
C HIS A 290 19.98 -1.76 -30.41
N ARG A 291 19.35 -2.12 -29.28
CA ARG A 291 19.81 -3.12 -28.31
C ARG A 291 21.16 -2.77 -27.67
N THR A 292 21.34 -1.50 -27.31
CA THR A 292 22.58 -1.02 -26.68
C THR A 292 22.34 -0.72 -25.20
N LEU A 293 23.19 -1.27 -24.34
CA LEU A 293 23.28 -0.88 -22.93
C LEU A 293 24.24 0.30 -22.82
N VAL A 294 23.77 1.40 -22.23
CA VAL A 294 24.63 2.54 -21.90
C VAL A 294 24.71 2.66 -20.39
N ARG A 295 25.94 2.68 -19.89
CA ARG A 295 26.26 2.86 -18.48
C ARG A 295 26.82 4.24 -18.27
N TYR A 296 26.51 4.86 -17.14
CA TYR A 296 27.09 6.13 -16.78
C TYR A 296 27.26 6.26 -15.26
N ARG A 297 28.20 7.11 -14.85
CA ARG A 297 28.44 7.49 -13.46
C ARG A 297 28.89 8.94 -13.43
N ILE A 298 28.65 9.61 -12.32
CA ILE A 298 28.93 11.05 -12.17
C ILE A 298 29.96 11.23 -11.08
N THR A 299 30.99 12.01 -11.38
CA THR A 299 31.99 12.48 -10.41
C THR A 299 31.89 13.99 -10.29
N VAL A 300 31.83 14.48 -9.06
CA VAL A 300 31.78 15.91 -8.74
C VAL A 300 33.02 16.26 -7.93
N GLU A 301 33.62 17.41 -8.23
CA GLU A 301 34.72 18.01 -7.47
C GLU A 301 34.30 19.40 -6.97
N ASP A 302 34.62 19.72 -5.71
CA ASP A 302 34.46 21.07 -5.13
C ASP A 302 35.69 21.96 -5.44
N ILE A 303 35.64 23.25 -5.08
CA ILE A 303 36.78 24.16 -5.25
C ILE A 303 38.03 23.72 -4.44
N PRO A 304 37.91 23.21 -3.20
CA PRO A 304 39.02 22.61 -2.45
C PRO A 304 39.66 21.34 -3.05
N GLY A 305 39.03 20.68 -4.03
CA GLY A 305 39.51 19.45 -4.68
C GLY A 305 39.04 18.14 -4.04
N LEU A 306 38.05 18.17 -3.14
CA LEU A 306 37.34 16.98 -2.69
C LEU A 306 36.37 16.51 -3.75
N SER A 307 36.21 15.19 -3.87
CA SER A 307 35.32 14.59 -4.86
C SER A 307 34.40 13.53 -4.28
N ALA A 308 33.21 13.42 -4.89
CA ALA A 308 32.25 12.35 -4.68
C ALA A 308 31.86 11.73 -6.03
N ARG A 309 31.46 10.46 -5.99
CA ARG A 309 30.95 9.74 -7.17
C ARG A 309 29.59 9.10 -6.88
N ALA A 310 28.69 9.15 -7.85
CA ALA A 310 27.41 8.46 -7.85
C ALA A 310 27.32 7.44 -9.03
N PRO A 311 26.91 6.18 -8.77
CA PRO A 311 26.73 5.58 -7.45
C PRO A 311 28.04 5.51 -6.64
N PHE A 312 27.93 5.38 -5.32
CA PHE A 312 29.09 5.29 -4.43
C PHE A 312 29.97 4.08 -4.76
N LEU A 313 31.22 4.08 -4.29
CA LEU A 313 32.21 3.04 -4.62
C LEU A 313 31.87 1.66 -4.06
N ASP A 314 31.16 1.64 -2.94
CA ASP A 314 30.66 0.48 -2.21
C ASP A 314 29.26 0.02 -2.67
N ASP A 315 28.60 0.77 -3.55
CA ASP A 315 27.36 0.34 -4.22
C ASP A 315 27.67 -0.70 -5.31
N ARG A 316 27.11 -1.90 -5.16
CA ARG A 316 27.32 -3.04 -6.07
C ARG A 316 26.75 -2.82 -7.48
N SER A 317 25.87 -1.84 -7.68
CA SER A 317 25.41 -1.43 -9.03
C SER A 317 26.56 -0.84 -9.85
N LEU A 318 27.52 -0.16 -9.22
CA LEU A 318 28.70 0.50 -9.80
C LEU A 318 28.42 1.63 -10.81
N ASN A 319 27.23 1.70 -11.38
CA ASN A 319 26.82 2.64 -12.42
C ASN A 319 25.29 2.83 -12.39
N PHE A 320 24.85 3.93 -13.01
CA PHE A 320 23.50 4.02 -13.58
C PHE A 320 23.54 3.49 -15.01
N ALA A 321 22.38 3.13 -15.56
CA ALA A 321 22.31 2.67 -16.94
C ALA A 321 20.91 2.88 -17.55
N TYR A 322 20.89 2.91 -18.89
CA TYR A 322 19.67 2.86 -19.71
C TYR A 322 19.86 1.91 -20.88
N PHE A 323 18.76 1.42 -21.45
CA PHE A 323 18.78 0.47 -22.58
C PHE A 323 18.07 1.07 -23.79
N VAL A 324 18.79 1.15 -24.91
CA VAL A 324 18.25 1.70 -26.16
C VAL A 324 17.55 0.59 -26.93
N TYR A 325 16.24 0.70 -27.09
CA TYR A 325 15.43 -0.36 -27.70
C TYR A 325 14.25 0.20 -28.50
N ASN A 326 14.12 -0.25 -29.75
CA ASN A 326 13.03 0.17 -30.65
C ASN A 326 11.70 -0.58 -30.43
N GLY A 327 11.61 -1.36 -29.34
CA GLY A 327 10.49 -2.25 -29.08
C GLY A 327 10.65 -3.63 -29.74
N ILE A 328 9.70 -4.50 -29.43
CA ILE A 328 9.69 -5.90 -29.88
C ILE A 328 9.39 -5.96 -31.38
N PRO A 329 10.20 -6.65 -32.20
CA PRO A 329 9.88 -6.89 -33.60
C PRO A 329 8.91 -8.07 -33.77
N ASP A 330 8.29 -8.18 -34.94
CA ASP A 330 7.57 -9.39 -35.37
C ASP A 330 8.51 -10.61 -35.35
N TYR A 331 7.95 -11.81 -35.12
CA TYR A 331 8.73 -13.05 -35.01
C TYR A 331 8.05 -14.20 -35.75
N PHE A 332 8.61 -14.60 -36.90
CA PHE A 332 8.25 -15.80 -37.66
C PHE A 332 6.74 -16.03 -37.89
N GLY A 333 6.00 -14.97 -38.19
CA GLY A 333 4.56 -15.01 -38.46
C GLY A 333 3.71 -14.45 -37.32
N GLU A 334 4.30 -14.23 -36.15
CA GLU A 334 3.65 -13.62 -34.98
C GLU A 334 3.96 -12.12 -34.91
N SER A 335 2.94 -11.30 -34.65
CA SER A 335 3.09 -9.85 -34.58
C SER A 335 3.72 -9.40 -33.26
N ALA A 336 4.39 -8.24 -33.28
CA ALA A 336 4.87 -7.58 -32.07
C ALA A 336 3.75 -7.38 -31.03
N GLU A 337 2.52 -7.07 -31.46
CA GLU A 337 1.35 -6.96 -30.58
C GLU A 337 1.09 -8.28 -29.82
N THR A 338 1.12 -9.41 -30.52
CA THR A 338 0.97 -10.75 -29.92
C THR A 338 2.10 -11.04 -28.93
N LEU A 339 3.33 -10.64 -29.25
CA LEU A 339 4.48 -10.87 -28.36
C LEU A 339 4.50 -9.95 -27.13
N ASN A 340 3.75 -8.85 -27.15
CA ASN A 340 3.59 -7.91 -26.03
C ASN A 340 2.40 -8.26 -25.13
N THR A 341 1.66 -9.35 -25.38
CA THR A 341 0.63 -9.84 -24.44
C THR A 341 1.24 -10.37 -23.14
N LEU A 342 2.54 -10.70 -23.14
CA LEU A 342 3.32 -11.04 -21.95
C LEU A 342 4.35 -9.95 -21.66
N PRO A 343 4.65 -9.66 -20.38
CA PRO A 343 5.68 -8.70 -20.03
C PRO A 343 7.05 -9.14 -20.56
N VAL A 344 7.80 -8.18 -21.13
CA VAL A 344 9.07 -8.45 -21.82
C VAL A 344 10.24 -8.25 -20.88
N TYR A 345 10.99 -9.32 -20.63
CA TYR A 345 12.16 -9.31 -19.77
C TYR A 345 13.40 -9.58 -20.63
N HIS A 346 14.39 -8.68 -20.56
CA HIS A 346 15.67 -8.88 -21.23
C HIS A 346 16.75 -9.28 -20.23
N LEU A 347 17.57 -10.26 -20.60
CA LEU A 347 18.91 -10.46 -20.06
C LEU A 347 19.93 -9.98 -21.09
N ILE A 348 20.79 -9.04 -20.72
CA ILE A 348 21.98 -8.68 -21.50
C ILE A 348 23.17 -9.34 -20.82
N THR A 349 23.90 -10.17 -21.53
CA THR A 349 25.03 -10.92 -20.96
C THR A 349 26.01 -11.29 -22.06
N ARG A 350 27.12 -11.91 -21.69
CA ARG A 350 28.15 -12.34 -22.62
C ARG A 350 27.83 -13.75 -23.14
N GLU A 351 27.98 -13.97 -24.44
CA GLU A 351 27.65 -15.26 -25.10
C GLU A 351 28.30 -16.46 -24.39
N GLU A 352 29.62 -16.39 -24.13
CA GLU A 352 30.31 -17.50 -23.48
C GLU A 352 29.82 -17.78 -22.04
N ASP A 353 29.39 -16.74 -21.31
CA ASP A 353 28.90 -16.86 -19.94
C ASP A 353 27.52 -17.52 -19.93
N TYR A 354 26.65 -17.11 -20.86
CA TYR A 354 25.32 -17.69 -20.99
C TYR A 354 25.40 -19.15 -21.43
N ALA A 355 26.23 -19.46 -22.44
CA ALA A 355 26.43 -20.81 -22.94
C ALA A 355 26.99 -21.77 -21.87
N GLU A 356 28.05 -21.40 -21.14
CA GLU A 356 28.62 -22.20 -20.03
C GLU A 356 27.58 -22.39 -18.91
N CYS A 357 26.79 -21.35 -18.59
CA CYS A 357 25.73 -21.45 -17.60
C CYS A 357 24.59 -22.40 -18.03
N PHE A 358 24.14 -22.30 -19.28
CA PHE A 358 23.05 -23.14 -19.83
C PHE A 358 23.46 -24.61 -19.98
N ALA A 359 24.76 -24.86 -20.17
CA ALA A 359 25.42 -26.16 -20.12
C ALA A 359 24.71 -27.23 -20.96
N TYR A 360 24.52 -26.93 -22.25
CA TYR A 360 24.18 -27.98 -23.23
C TYR A 360 25.36 -28.93 -23.44
N ASP A 361 26.60 -28.44 -23.30
CA ASP A 361 27.76 -29.29 -23.11
C ASP A 361 27.75 -29.92 -21.70
N ASN A 362 28.04 -31.22 -21.64
CA ASN A 362 28.14 -31.98 -20.40
C ASN A 362 29.41 -31.65 -19.59
N ALA A 363 30.42 -31.01 -20.19
CA ALA A 363 31.60 -30.51 -19.48
C ALA A 363 31.23 -29.40 -18.47
N ASP A 364 30.28 -28.54 -18.84
CA ASP A 364 29.85 -27.39 -18.04
C ASP A 364 28.78 -27.73 -16.99
N GLN A 365 28.31 -28.98 -16.97
CA GLN A 365 27.26 -29.40 -16.04
C GLN A 365 27.82 -29.67 -14.65
N ILE A 366 27.44 -28.83 -13.68
CA ILE A 366 27.86 -28.98 -12.28
C ILE A 366 27.16 -30.18 -11.64
N THR A 367 27.95 -31.08 -11.05
CA THR A 367 27.45 -32.33 -10.45
C THR A 367 26.47 -32.09 -9.30
N GLN A 368 25.38 -32.86 -9.24
CA GLN A 368 24.42 -32.83 -8.13
C GLN A 368 25.09 -33.09 -6.78
N GLY A 369 24.67 -32.34 -5.74
CA GLY A 369 25.25 -32.40 -4.39
C GLY A 369 26.44 -31.47 -4.16
N ARG A 370 26.97 -30.79 -5.19
CA ARG A 370 28.01 -29.75 -5.02
C ARG A 370 27.41 -28.40 -4.60
N GLU A 371 28.05 -27.72 -3.65
CA GLU A 371 27.66 -26.36 -3.21
C GLU A 371 27.74 -25.33 -4.35
N ALA A 372 28.66 -25.51 -5.31
CA ALA A 372 28.80 -24.68 -6.51
C ALA A 372 27.49 -24.49 -7.28
N ARG A 373 26.54 -25.41 -7.15
CA ARG A 373 25.22 -25.34 -7.77
C ARG A 373 24.35 -24.18 -7.27
N PHE A 374 24.67 -23.59 -6.12
CA PHE A 374 23.97 -22.47 -5.50
C PHE A 374 24.73 -21.14 -5.65
N PHE A 375 25.94 -21.18 -6.20
CA PHE A 375 26.80 -20.02 -6.39
C PHE A 375 26.36 -19.19 -7.61
N TYR A 376 26.25 -17.86 -7.44
CA TYR A 376 25.88 -16.92 -8.50
C TYR A 376 27.15 -16.48 -9.27
N ASN A 377 27.56 -17.33 -10.21
CA ASN A 377 28.86 -17.23 -10.87
C ASN A 377 28.91 -16.20 -12.01
N TRP A 378 27.87 -16.16 -12.85
CA TRP A 378 27.85 -15.34 -14.07
C TRP A 378 27.17 -13.98 -13.82
N SER A 379 27.47 -13.00 -14.67
CA SER A 379 26.97 -11.62 -14.54
C SER A 379 26.24 -11.15 -15.79
N GLY A 380 25.28 -10.25 -15.59
CA GLY A 380 24.48 -9.69 -16.67
C GLY A 380 23.71 -8.46 -16.22
N THR A 381 22.81 -8.02 -17.09
CA THR A 381 21.86 -6.93 -16.85
C THR A 381 20.45 -7.45 -17.06
N ILE A 382 19.53 -7.17 -16.15
CA ILE A 382 18.10 -7.36 -16.39
C ILE A 382 17.49 -6.02 -16.81
N VAL A 383 16.66 -6.00 -17.85
CA VAL A 383 15.88 -4.83 -18.26
C VAL A 383 14.40 -5.18 -18.26
N TYR A 384 13.60 -4.37 -17.55
CA TYR A 384 12.16 -4.50 -17.49
C TYR A 384 11.50 -3.18 -17.11
N ASP A 385 10.39 -2.83 -17.77
CA ASP A 385 9.56 -1.64 -17.45
C ASP A 385 10.38 -0.34 -17.40
N GLY A 386 11.32 -0.18 -18.33
CA GLY A 386 12.25 0.95 -18.40
C GLY A 386 13.36 0.96 -17.35
N VAL A 387 13.40 0.00 -16.42
CA VAL A 387 14.43 -0.08 -15.38
C VAL A 387 15.56 -1.02 -15.82
N VAL A 388 16.79 -0.55 -15.66
CA VAL A 388 18.00 -1.33 -15.93
C VAL A 388 18.65 -1.76 -14.61
N TYR A 389 18.70 -3.07 -14.39
CA TYR A 389 19.37 -3.71 -13.26
C TYR A 389 20.71 -4.28 -13.72
N ASP A 390 21.75 -3.45 -13.77
CA ASP A 390 23.09 -3.86 -14.22
C ASP A 390 23.94 -4.46 -13.09
N ASN A 391 25.01 -5.15 -13.49
CA ASN A 391 25.94 -5.84 -12.60
C ASN A 391 25.28 -6.87 -11.68
N ILE A 392 24.13 -7.40 -12.09
CA ILE A 392 23.47 -8.50 -11.37
C ILE A 392 24.21 -9.80 -11.60
N ARG A 393 23.87 -10.82 -10.82
CA ARG A 393 24.49 -12.16 -10.93
C ARG A 393 23.44 -13.22 -11.14
N TYR A 394 23.74 -14.25 -11.92
CA TYR A 394 22.78 -15.32 -12.20
C TYR A 394 23.39 -16.72 -12.17
N ARG A 395 22.50 -17.72 -12.12
CA ARG A 395 22.83 -19.15 -12.13
C ARG A 395 21.61 -19.99 -12.53
N LEU A 396 21.83 -21.27 -12.83
CA LEU A 396 20.73 -22.24 -12.91
C LEU A 396 20.22 -22.68 -11.52
N ARG A 397 18.95 -23.08 -11.47
CA ARG A 397 18.30 -23.72 -10.30
C ARG A 397 17.85 -25.16 -10.60
N GLY A 398 17.21 -25.81 -9.63
CA GLY A 398 16.71 -27.18 -9.72
C GLY A 398 17.75 -28.25 -9.38
N ALA A 399 17.25 -29.46 -9.13
CA ALA A 399 18.01 -30.66 -8.78
C ALA A 399 18.14 -31.60 -9.98
N ASN A 400 17.35 -32.69 -10.03
CA ASN A 400 17.39 -33.71 -11.09
C ASN A 400 17.07 -33.10 -12.46
N GLY A 401 16.10 -32.18 -12.49
CA GLY A 401 15.65 -31.54 -13.73
C GLY A 401 16.50 -30.37 -14.22
N ARG A 402 17.66 -30.07 -13.60
CA ARG A 402 18.47 -28.88 -13.92
C ARG A 402 18.98 -28.89 -15.37
N TYR A 403 19.54 -30.03 -15.79
CA TYR A 403 20.14 -30.21 -17.11
C TYR A 403 19.35 -31.17 -18.00
N TYR A 404 18.06 -31.38 -17.69
CA TYR A 404 17.25 -32.35 -18.42
C TYR A 404 17.04 -31.93 -19.87
N GLY A 405 17.45 -32.81 -20.80
CA GLY A 405 17.43 -32.52 -22.24
C GLY A 405 18.24 -31.29 -22.64
N GLN A 406 18.04 -30.85 -23.89
CA GLN A 406 18.57 -29.59 -24.42
C GLN A 406 17.47 -28.52 -24.50
N GLY A 407 16.49 -28.54 -23.59
CA GLY A 407 15.39 -27.57 -23.57
C GLY A 407 15.70 -26.32 -22.73
N LYS A 408 14.63 -25.58 -22.38
CA LYS A 408 14.70 -24.46 -21.45
C LYS A 408 15.31 -24.85 -20.10
N ARG A 409 15.99 -23.89 -19.47
CA ARG A 409 16.57 -24.05 -18.13
C ARG A 409 15.82 -23.18 -17.12
N SER A 410 15.70 -23.69 -15.90
CA SER A 410 15.22 -22.89 -14.76
C SER A 410 16.38 -22.06 -14.20
N MET A 411 16.20 -20.74 -14.09
CA MET A 411 17.26 -19.79 -13.73
C MET A 411 16.93 -19.02 -12.44
N ARG A 412 17.95 -18.41 -11.84
CA ARG A 412 17.83 -17.44 -10.75
C ARG A 412 18.77 -16.28 -10.96
N PHE A 413 18.30 -15.08 -10.64
CA PHE A 413 19.04 -13.82 -10.71
C PHE A 413 19.04 -13.16 -9.33
N ARG A 414 20.21 -12.71 -8.88
CA ARG A 414 20.40 -11.95 -7.65
C ARG A 414 20.57 -10.48 -8.01
N LEU A 415 19.58 -9.68 -7.61
CA LEU A 415 19.59 -8.23 -7.77
C LEU A 415 20.48 -7.59 -6.69
N ASN A 416 20.94 -6.36 -6.94
CA ASN A 416 21.75 -5.60 -5.99
C ASN A 416 20.86 -4.99 -4.89
N ASP A 417 21.40 -4.87 -3.68
CA ASP A 417 20.69 -4.29 -2.55
C ASP A 417 20.36 -2.81 -2.87
N GLY A 418 19.19 -2.32 -2.44
CA GLY A 418 18.65 -1.01 -2.85
C GLY A 418 18.01 -0.97 -4.26
N TYR A 419 18.28 -1.95 -5.13
CA TYR A 419 17.78 -1.99 -6.51
C TYR A 419 17.05 -3.31 -6.81
N TYR A 420 16.02 -3.61 -6.01
CA TYR A 420 15.21 -4.83 -6.17
C TYR A 420 14.21 -4.73 -7.34
N PHE A 421 13.83 -5.90 -7.85
CA PHE A 421 13.01 -6.06 -9.05
C PHE A 421 11.53 -5.79 -8.76
N GLN A 422 10.91 -4.82 -9.43
CA GLN A 422 9.47 -4.56 -9.29
C GLN A 422 8.68 -5.42 -10.26
N ALA A 423 8.28 -6.62 -9.85
CA ALA A 423 7.45 -7.49 -10.67
C ALA A 423 5.99 -6.97 -10.77
N ARG A 424 5.31 -7.40 -11.84
CA ARG A 424 3.87 -7.19 -12.05
C ARG A 424 3.20 -8.55 -12.28
N ASN A 425 1.95 -8.69 -11.84
CA ASN A 425 1.13 -9.85 -12.16
C ASN A 425 0.71 -9.83 -13.64
N GLN A 426 0.02 -10.89 -14.08
CA GLN A 426 -0.42 -11.05 -15.47
C GLN A 426 -1.43 -9.98 -15.95
N LEU A 427 -2.00 -9.19 -15.03
CA LEU A 427 -2.88 -8.06 -15.31
C LEU A 427 -2.14 -6.71 -15.31
N GLY A 428 -0.80 -6.71 -15.20
CA GLY A 428 0.01 -5.49 -15.18
C GLY A 428 0.06 -4.76 -13.85
N GLN A 429 -0.53 -5.32 -12.78
CA GLN A 429 -0.50 -4.71 -11.44
C GLN A 429 0.80 -5.05 -10.73
N LYS A 430 1.42 -4.06 -10.08
CA LYS A 430 2.65 -4.26 -9.29
C LYS A 430 2.38 -5.19 -8.10
N TYR A 431 3.28 -6.13 -7.85
CA TYR A 431 3.26 -6.87 -6.59
C TYR A 431 3.61 -5.93 -5.41
N PRO A 432 3.10 -6.18 -4.19
CA PRO A 432 3.26 -5.28 -3.04
C PRO A 432 4.72 -5.03 -2.63
N LYS A 433 5.60 -6.00 -2.89
CA LYS A 433 7.02 -5.94 -2.53
C LYS A 433 7.90 -6.17 -3.76
N LYS A 434 9.02 -5.43 -3.82
CA LYS A 434 10.09 -5.66 -4.80
C LYS A 434 10.86 -6.93 -4.45
N TRP A 435 11.41 -7.61 -5.45
CA TRP A 435 12.06 -8.89 -5.28
C TRP A 435 13.59 -8.78 -5.36
N ARG A 436 14.26 -9.25 -4.31
CA ARG A 436 15.73 -9.40 -4.29
C ARG A 436 16.23 -10.51 -5.23
N THR A 437 15.38 -11.49 -5.52
CA THR A 437 15.69 -12.62 -6.40
C THR A 437 14.60 -12.80 -7.43
N LEU A 438 14.95 -12.72 -8.71
CA LEU A 438 14.08 -13.14 -9.81
C LEU A 438 14.31 -14.63 -10.07
N THR A 439 13.26 -15.44 -9.98
CA THR A 439 13.33 -16.89 -10.23
C THR A 439 12.53 -17.26 -11.48
N LEU A 440 13.16 -18.00 -12.39
CA LEU A 440 12.54 -18.51 -13.62
C LEU A 440 12.38 -20.04 -13.60
N GLY A 441 11.28 -20.51 -14.17
CA GLY A 441 10.93 -21.90 -14.37
C GLY A 441 10.89 -22.27 -15.84
N LYS A 442 11.41 -23.46 -16.15
CA LYS A 442 11.46 -24.01 -17.51
C LYS A 442 10.10 -24.39 -18.13
N GLY A 443 9.02 -24.43 -17.33
CA GLY A 443 7.66 -24.68 -17.82
C GLY A 443 7.35 -26.12 -18.24
N PHE A 444 8.06 -27.11 -17.72
CA PHE A 444 7.75 -28.53 -17.92
C PHE A 444 8.14 -29.36 -16.72
N ASP A 445 7.41 -30.45 -16.50
CA ASP A 445 7.49 -31.25 -15.28
C ASP A 445 8.51 -32.41 -15.35
N ASN A 446 8.68 -33.09 -14.22
CA ASN A 446 9.54 -34.28 -14.11
C ASN A 446 9.02 -35.52 -14.86
N ARG A 447 7.76 -35.50 -15.34
CA ARG A 447 7.17 -36.53 -16.20
C ARG A 447 7.44 -36.26 -17.68
N THR A 448 8.26 -35.25 -17.99
CA THR A 448 8.54 -34.79 -19.36
C THR A 448 7.33 -34.20 -20.06
N THR A 449 6.34 -33.72 -19.30
CA THR A 449 5.16 -33.07 -19.88
C THR A 449 5.43 -31.60 -20.10
N LEU A 450 5.21 -31.10 -21.32
CA LEU A 450 5.20 -29.66 -21.58
C LEU A 450 3.93 -29.07 -20.98
N THR A 451 4.07 -28.29 -19.91
CA THR A 451 2.92 -27.69 -19.19
C THR A 451 2.87 -26.17 -19.31
N PHE A 452 3.94 -25.56 -19.80
CA PHE A 452 4.18 -24.11 -19.78
C PHE A 452 4.13 -23.48 -18.39
N GLY A 453 4.11 -24.28 -17.31
CA GLY A 453 3.86 -23.80 -15.95
C GLY A 453 2.37 -23.55 -15.61
N LEU A 454 1.43 -23.82 -16.54
CA LEU A 454 -0.01 -23.60 -16.34
C LEU A 454 -0.55 -24.29 -15.09
N ASN A 455 -0.20 -25.55 -14.92
CA ASN A 455 -0.67 -26.37 -13.81
C ASN A 455 -0.10 -25.91 -12.45
N GLU A 456 1.16 -25.46 -12.44
CA GLU A 456 1.83 -24.93 -11.24
C GLU A 456 1.27 -23.55 -10.86
N ALA A 457 1.11 -22.64 -11.82
CA ALA A 457 0.52 -21.32 -11.61
C ALA A 457 -0.89 -21.41 -10.99
N LEU A 458 -1.73 -22.29 -11.55
CA LEU A 458 -3.07 -22.53 -11.06
C LEU A 458 -3.07 -23.15 -9.65
N SER A 459 -2.16 -24.10 -9.38
CA SER A 459 -2.06 -24.74 -8.07
C SER A 459 -1.68 -23.73 -6.99
N LEU A 460 -0.66 -22.91 -7.24
CA LEU A 460 -0.19 -21.87 -6.30
C LEU A 460 -1.25 -20.79 -6.08
N TYR A 461 -1.98 -20.39 -7.13
CA TYR A 461 -3.14 -19.50 -6.99
C TYR A 461 -4.22 -20.12 -6.10
N LEU A 462 -4.57 -21.39 -6.29
CA LEU A 462 -5.57 -22.08 -5.48
C LEU A 462 -5.14 -22.19 -4.02
N PHE A 463 -3.87 -22.46 -3.72
CA PHE A 463 -3.35 -22.44 -2.34
C PHE A 463 -3.58 -21.08 -1.68
N ASN A 464 -3.21 -19.98 -2.35
CA ASN A 464 -3.47 -18.63 -1.86
C ASN A 464 -4.96 -18.39 -1.60
N LYS A 465 -5.85 -18.87 -2.48
CA LYS A 465 -7.30 -18.70 -2.33
C LYS A 465 -7.89 -19.45 -1.16
N ILE A 466 -7.32 -20.59 -0.78
CA ILE A 466 -7.78 -21.36 0.38
C ILE A 466 -7.15 -20.94 1.70
N GLY A 467 -6.33 -19.89 1.71
CA GLY A 467 -5.68 -19.38 2.93
C GLY A 467 -4.35 -20.07 3.27
N VAL A 468 -3.72 -20.72 2.28
CA VAL A 468 -2.36 -21.29 2.41
C VAL A 468 -1.42 -20.44 1.55
N PRO A 469 -0.61 -19.56 2.16
CA PRO A 469 0.28 -18.67 1.43
C PRO A 469 1.21 -19.41 0.48
N ALA A 470 1.21 -19.01 -0.78
CA ALA A 470 1.98 -19.58 -1.87
C ALA A 470 2.62 -18.47 -2.69
N ILE A 471 3.80 -18.73 -3.23
CA ILE A 471 4.52 -17.76 -4.06
C ILE A 471 3.66 -17.22 -5.22
N ASP A 472 3.78 -15.93 -5.46
CA ASP A 472 3.19 -15.30 -6.65
C ASP A 472 3.89 -15.76 -7.92
N THR A 473 3.12 -15.89 -9.00
CA THR A 473 3.62 -16.35 -10.31
C THR A 473 2.96 -15.65 -11.48
N HIS A 474 3.68 -15.58 -12.60
CA HIS A 474 3.21 -15.04 -13.87
C HIS A 474 4.08 -15.53 -15.03
N TRP A 475 3.70 -15.21 -16.26
CA TRP A 475 4.50 -15.52 -17.45
C TRP A 475 5.18 -14.28 -17.98
N ALA A 476 6.33 -14.47 -18.62
CA ALA A 476 7.06 -13.40 -19.28
C ALA A 476 7.55 -13.84 -20.66
N HIS A 477 7.60 -12.89 -21.58
CA HIS A 477 8.37 -12.99 -22.81
C HIS A 477 9.85 -12.81 -22.45
N TRP A 478 10.63 -13.88 -22.57
CA TRP A 478 12.05 -13.90 -22.23
C TRP A 478 12.92 -13.62 -23.45
N ARG A 479 13.82 -12.65 -23.34
CA ARG A 479 14.83 -12.34 -24.35
C ARG A 479 16.23 -12.31 -23.76
N VAL A 480 17.22 -12.80 -24.51
CA VAL A 480 18.63 -12.81 -24.11
C VAL A 480 19.47 -12.14 -25.19
N VAL A 481 19.95 -10.94 -24.93
CA VAL A 481 20.86 -10.21 -25.82
C VAL A 481 22.29 -10.63 -25.46
N ASP A 482 22.78 -11.66 -26.12
CA ASP A 482 24.15 -12.19 -25.96
C ASP A 482 24.99 -12.12 -27.24
N GLY A 483 24.36 -11.82 -28.39
CA GLY A 483 25.01 -11.66 -29.68
C GLY A 483 24.48 -10.46 -30.48
N THR A 484 25.04 -10.27 -31.69
CA THR A 484 24.74 -9.10 -32.54
C THR A 484 23.42 -9.20 -33.30
N ALA A 485 22.82 -10.39 -33.45
CA ALA A 485 21.64 -10.62 -34.29
C ALA A 485 20.38 -10.86 -33.45
N GLU A 486 19.29 -10.11 -33.71
CA GLU A 486 18.07 -10.16 -32.89
C GLU A 486 17.22 -11.43 -33.10
N ALA A 487 17.09 -11.87 -34.36
CA ALA A 487 16.37 -13.09 -34.75
C ALA A 487 16.86 -13.54 -36.14
N PRO A 488 18.14 -13.96 -36.29
CA PRO A 488 18.72 -14.37 -37.56
C PRO A 488 17.97 -15.54 -38.21
N ASP A 489 17.37 -16.41 -37.38
CA ASP A 489 16.44 -17.45 -37.77
C ASP A 489 15.47 -17.71 -36.60
N LYS A 490 14.59 -18.72 -36.73
CA LYS A 490 13.58 -19.01 -35.69
C LYS A 490 14.12 -19.75 -34.47
N TRP A 491 15.39 -20.10 -34.44
CA TRP A 491 16.00 -20.87 -33.36
C TRP A 491 17.05 -20.04 -32.61
N ASN A 492 17.72 -19.13 -33.30
CA ASN A 492 18.84 -18.36 -32.79
C ASN A 492 18.49 -16.88 -32.65
N GLY A 493 19.25 -16.15 -31.84
CA GLY A 493 19.04 -14.74 -31.51
C GLY A 493 18.38 -14.54 -30.15
N ASP A 494 17.86 -13.34 -29.93
CA ASP A 494 17.49 -12.90 -28.60
C ASP A 494 16.20 -13.55 -28.09
N PHE A 495 15.29 -13.94 -28.99
CA PHE A 495 14.01 -14.51 -28.60
C PHE A 495 14.17 -15.92 -28.00
N GLN A 496 13.83 -16.07 -26.72
CA GLN A 496 13.87 -17.35 -26.01
C GLN A 496 12.47 -17.89 -25.66
N GLY A 497 11.41 -17.23 -26.13
CA GLY A 497 10.03 -17.64 -25.91
C GLY A 497 9.50 -17.27 -24.53
N MET A 498 8.50 -18.02 -24.08
CA MET A 498 7.80 -17.79 -22.81
C MET A 498 8.56 -18.42 -21.64
N THR A 499 8.69 -17.71 -20.53
CA THR A 499 9.21 -18.26 -19.28
C THR A 499 8.15 -18.16 -18.17
N PHE A 500 8.19 -19.10 -17.23
CA PHE A 500 7.41 -19.03 -16.01
C PHE A 500 8.22 -18.28 -14.94
N VAL A 501 7.62 -17.29 -14.30
CA VAL A 501 8.26 -16.45 -13.27
C VAL A 501 7.65 -16.79 -11.92
N MET A 502 8.51 -16.87 -10.90
CA MET A 502 8.15 -17.23 -9.54
C MET A 502 8.74 -16.24 -8.53
N GLU A 503 7.93 -15.82 -7.58
CA GLU A 503 8.38 -15.20 -6.34
C GLU A 503 9.30 -16.16 -5.55
N THR A 504 10.09 -15.61 -4.63
CA THR A 504 11.01 -16.38 -3.78
C THR A 504 10.57 -16.31 -2.33
N TYR A 505 10.51 -17.47 -1.66
CA TYR A 505 10.38 -17.56 -0.21
C TYR A 505 11.57 -16.89 0.49
N ASP A 506 11.28 -15.73 1.10
CA ASP A 506 12.16 -14.94 1.96
C ASP A 506 11.29 -13.98 2.82
N VAL A 507 11.89 -13.01 3.52
CA VAL A 507 11.08 -12.09 4.35
C VAL A 507 10.14 -11.17 3.55
N ARG A 508 10.45 -10.83 2.28
CA ARG A 508 9.52 -10.05 1.44
C ARG A 508 8.28 -10.86 1.09
N PHE A 509 8.42 -12.17 0.91
CA PHE A 509 7.26 -13.06 0.76
C PHE A 509 6.37 -12.99 2.02
N LEU A 510 6.95 -13.05 3.22
CA LEU A 510 6.15 -12.94 4.46
C LEU A 510 5.38 -11.61 4.49
N GLU A 511 6.06 -10.50 4.20
CA GLU A 511 5.44 -9.17 4.20
C GLU A 511 4.38 -8.99 3.10
N ALA A 512 4.65 -9.45 1.87
CA ALA A 512 3.73 -9.34 0.74
C ALA A 512 2.45 -10.16 0.95
N HIS A 513 2.53 -11.25 1.72
CA HIS A 513 1.43 -12.15 2.01
C HIS A 513 0.81 -11.92 3.41
N GLY A 514 1.16 -10.81 4.08
CA GLY A 514 0.57 -10.43 5.36
C GLY A 514 0.86 -11.37 6.52
N LEU A 515 1.97 -12.12 6.44
CA LEU A 515 2.41 -13.03 7.49
C LEU A 515 3.28 -12.31 8.52
N GLU A 516 3.11 -12.68 9.79
CA GLU A 516 4.03 -12.26 10.83
C GLU A 516 5.45 -12.77 10.52
N LYS A 517 6.47 -12.00 10.87
CA LYS A 517 7.88 -12.37 10.68
C LYS A 517 8.25 -13.54 11.60
N GLY A 518 8.10 -14.76 11.07
CA GLY A 518 8.48 -16.04 11.68
C GLY A 518 9.64 -16.72 10.94
N ASN A 519 10.23 -17.77 11.51
CA ASN A 519 11.32 -18.48 10.85
C ASN A 519 10.83 -19.20 9.59
N LEU A 520 11.63 -19.14 8.52
CA LEU A 520 11.26 -19.66 7.20
C LEU A 520 12.36 -20.56 6.64
N TYR A 521 12.02 -21.80 6.32
CA TYR A 521 12.92 -22.82 5.79
C TYR A 521 12.35 -23.42 4.50
N LYS A 522 13.05 -23.22 3.38
CA LYS A 522 12.68 -23.85 2.10
C LYS A 522 13.42 -25.17 1.98
N LEU A 523 12.64 -26.26 2.02
CA LEU A 523 13.16 -27.62 2.07
C LEU A 523 13.98 -27.98 0.83
N ILE A 524 15.02 -28.79 1.02
CA ILE A 524 15.96 -29.21 -0.03
C ILE A 524 16.07 -30.73 -0.02
N ASN A 525 15.86 -31.33 -1.19
CA ASN A 525 15.87 -32.76 -1.40
C ASN A 525 17.05 -33.48 -0.70
N GLN A 526 16.71 -34.46 0.13
CA GLN A 526 17.61 -35.38 0.85
C GLN A 526 18.58 -34.69 1.81
N THR A 527 18.22 -33.52 2.32
CA THR A 527 18.94 -32.91 3.45
C THR A 527 17.95 -32.43 4.50
N ARG A 528 18.30 -32.59 5.76
CA ARG A 528 17.60 -32.01 6.93
C ARG A 528 18.44 -30.91 7.59
N ASP A 529 19.46 -30.42 6.87
CA ASP A 529 20.35 -29.35 7.32
C ASP A 529 19.59 -28.02 7.31
N TRP A 530 19.15 -27.59 8.49
CA TRP A 530 18.36 -26.37 8.67
C TRP A 530 19.08 -25.14 8.13
N GLU A 531 20.42 -25.07 8.23
CA GLU A 531 21.21 -23.90 7.83
C GLU A 531 21.12 -23.70 6.33
N LYS A 532 21.23 -24.78 5.55
CA LYS A 532 21.06 -24.75 4.08
C LYS A 532 19.64 -24.42 3.66
N GLN A 533 18.66 -24.81 4.46
CA GLN A 533 17.25 -24.62 4.16
C GLN A 533 16.72 -23.24 4.58
N GLN A 534 17.35 -22.58 5.56
CA GLN A 534 16.93 -21.30 6.08
C GLN A 534 16.87 -20.23 4.98
N ARG A 535 15.76 -19.48 4.96
CA ARG A 535 15.52 -18.34 4.07
C ARG A 535 15.31 -17.05 4.83
N TYR A 536 14.81 -17.17 6.06
CA TYR A 536 14.70 -16.06 6.98
C TYR A 536 14.74 -16.57 8.42
N GLN A 537 15.48 -15.85 9.26
CA GLN A 537 15.51 -16.00 10.71
C GLN A 537 14.80 -14.77 11.29
N ALA A 538 13.71 -15.02 12.01
CA ALA A 538 12.95 -13.96 12.68
C ALA A 538 13.72 -13.41 13.88
N LYS A 539 13.57 -12.12 14.12
CA LYS A 539 14.21 -11.35 15.20
C LYS A 539 13.97 -11.97 16.58
N ASN A 540 12.72 -12.31 16.88
CA ASN A 540 12.31 -12.97 18.12
C ASN A 540 12.12 -14.49 17.96
N GLY A 541 12.58 -15.06 16.83
CA GLY A 541 12.43 -16.47 16.52
C GLY A 541 13.41 -17.36 17.27
N ILE A 542 13.14 -18.67 17.28
CA ILE A 542 14.09 -19.66 17.81
C ILE A 542 15.33 -19.70 16.92
N THR A 543 16.52 -19.70 17.52
CA THR A 543 17.80 -19.70 16.80
C THR A 543 18.40 -21.09 16.63
N MET A 544 19.39 -21.21 15.74
CA MET A 544 20.13 -22.44 15.44
C MET A 544 19.22 -23.57 14.92
N GLY A 545 18.15 -23.21 14.19
CA GLY A 545 17.21 -24.17 13.59
C GLY A 545 16.47 -25.06 14.58
N ARG A 546 16.45 -24.77 15.88
CA ARG A 546 15.91 -25.67 16.92
C ARG A 546 14.40 -25.93 16.81
N ASP A 547 13.66 -25.07 16.13
CA ASP A 547 12.26 -25.25 15.75
C ASP A 547 12.12 -26.27 14.62
N HIS A 548 12.82 -26.05 13.51
CA HIS A 548 12.92 -26.97 12.37
C HIS A 548 13.33 -28.38 12.83
N ASP A 549 14.46 -28.47 13.52
CA ASP A 549 15.06 -29.70 14.02
C ASP A 549 14.18 -30.44 15.03
N HIS A 550 13.29 -29.74 15.71
CA HIS A 550 12.37 -30.36 16.64
C HIS A 550 11.24 -31.06 15.92
N VAL A 551 10.57 -30.36 15.00
CA VAL A 551 9.47 -30.95 14.23
C VAL A 551 9.97 -32.16 13.46
N GLU A 552 11.12 -32.05 12.79
CA GLU A 552 11.77 -33.13 12.05
C GLU A 552 12.10 -34.39 12.88
N ARG A 553 12.24 -34.25 14.21
CA ARG A 553 12.56 -35.34 15.14
C ARG A 553 11.37 -35.80 15.97
N SER A 554 10.37 -34.95 16.16
CA SER A 554 9.30 -35.17 17.13
C SER A 554 7.98 -35.52 16.45
N LEU A 555 7.66 -35.00 15.26
CA LEU A 555 6.50 -35.48 14.50
C LEU A 555 6.84 -36.81 13.82
N ASP A 556 6.85 -37.89 14.60
CA ASP A 556 7.30 -39.23 14.18
C ASP A 556 6.17 -40.25 14.00
N GLY A 557 4.93 -39.83 14.25
CA GLY A 557 3.73 -40.66 14.16
C GLY A 557 3.19 -41.14 15.51
N ALA A 558 3.99 -41.10 16.59
CA ALA A 558 3.58 -41.52 17.94
C ALA A 558 3.02 -40.38 18.81
N ASP A 559 2.69 -39.24 18.18
CA ASP A 559 2.30 -38.00 18.85
C ASP A 559 0.85 -38.01 19.34
N THR A 560 0.62 -37.39 20.51
CA THR A 560 -0.74 -37.15 20.99
C THR A 560 -1.41 -36.01 20.21
N ALA A 561 -2.75 -36.01 20.09
CA ALA A 561 -3.51 -34.90 19.50
C ALA A 561 -3.11 -33.53 20.08
N SER A 562 -2.91 -33.45 21.41
CA SER A 562 -2.48 -32.23 22.10
C SER A 562 -1.09 -31.76 21.66
N PHE A 563 -0.16 -32.68 21.43
CA PHE A 563 1.17 -32.34 20.92
C PHE A 563 1.08 -31.77 19.51
N ILE A 564 0.33 -32.43 18.63
CA ILE A 564 0.16 -32.00 17.24
C ILE A 564 -0.46 -30.60 17.19
N SER A 565 -1.58 -30.35 17.89
CA SER A 565 -2.25 -29.05 17.91
C SER A 565 -1.40 -27.92 18.54
N GLN A 566 -0.43 -28.25 19.39
CA GLN A 566 0.50 -27.28 19.97
C GLN A 566 1.62 -26.87 19.00
N HIS A 567 2.03 -27.76 18.08
CA HIS A 567 3.20 -27.56 17.22
C HIS A 567 2.86 -27.39 15.74
N VAL A 568 1.64 -27.72 15.31
CA VAL A 568 1.17 -27.60 13.94
C VAL A 568 -0.04 -26.69 13.90
N ASN A 569 -0.09 -25.77 12.95
CA ASN A 569 -1.31 -25.05 12.64
C ASN A 569 -2.22 -25.97 11.78
N LEU A 570 -3.08 -26.73 12.46
CA LEU A 570 -3.91 -27.77 11.83
C LEU A 570 -4.90 -27.22 10.81
N ASP A 571 -5.51 -26.06 11.03
CA ASP A 571 -6.40 -25.44 10.03
C ASP A 571 -5.64 -25.21 8.71
N ARG A 572 -4.43 -24.63 8.79
CA ARG A 572 -3.61 -24.36 7.60
C ARG A 572 -3.12 -25.63 6.93
N TRP A 573 -2.71 -26.63 7.71
CA TRP A 573 -2.31 -27.92 7.18
C TRP A 573 -3.48 -28.68 6.53
N ASN A 574 -4.65 -28.69 7.14
CA ASN A 574 -5.85 -29.35 6.61
C ASN A 574 -6.22 -28.77 5.24
N ARG A 575 -6.19 -27.43 5.09
CA ARG A 575 -6.41 -26.73 3.80
C ARG A 575 -5.35 -27.11 2.78
N TRP A 576 -4.08 -27.07 3.18
CA TRP A 576 -2.97 -27.45 2.31
C TRP A 576 -3.12 -28.89 1.79
N HIS A 577 -3.32 -29.85 2.69
CA HIS A 577 -3.37 -31.26 2.32
C HIS A 577 -4.66 -31.62 1.55
N ALA A 578 -5.80 -31.01 1.88
CA ALA A 578 -7.03 -31.20 1.11
C ALA A 578 -6.87 -30.77 -0.36
N LEU A 579 -6.18 -29.65 -0.63
CA LEU A 579 -5.88 -29.25 -2.00
C LEU A 579 -4.80 -30.14 -2.63
N VAL A 580 -3.79 -30.58 -1.87
CA VAL A 580 -2.82 -31.57 -2.36
C VAL A 580 -3.53 -32.85 -2.83
N GLU A 581 -4.53 -33.33 -2.11
CA GLU A 581 -5.37 -34.44 -2.57
C GLU A 581 -6.09 -34.08 -3.87
N ALA A 582 -6.70 -32.90 -3.98
CA ALA A 582 -7.42 -32.51 -5.18
C ALA A 582 -6.53 -32.43 -6.45
N ILE A 583 -5.37 -31.78 -6.36
CA ILE A 583 -4.43 -31.61 -7.50
C ILE A 583 -3.44 -32.76 -7.64
N ARG A 584 -3.35 -33.64 -6.63
CA ARG A 584 -2.41 -34.75 -6.48
C ARG A 584 -0.93 -34.34 -6.51
N HIS A 585 -0.58 -33.29 -5.78
CA HIS A 585 0.81 -32.83 -5.57
C HIS A 585 1.55 -33.75 -4.59
N TYR A 586 1.99 -34.92 -5.04
CA TYR A 586 2.52 -35.95 -4.13
C TYR A 586 4.04 -36.09 -4.12
N ASP A 587 4.79 -35.23 -4.82
CA ASP A 587 6.26 -35.37 -4.89
C ASP A 587 6.97 -34.83 -3.63
N TYR A 588 6.55 -35.27 -2.45
CA TYR A 588 7.19 -35.03 -1.16
C TYR A 588 6.96 -36.24 -0.24
N TRP A 589 7.87 -36.44 0.71
CA TRP A 589 7.78 -37.39 1.83
C TRP A 589 8.82 -37.04 2.89
N PRO A 590 8.70 -37.50 4.14
CA PRO A 590 9.59 -37.14 5.24
C PRO A 590 11.08 -37.21 4.91
N ASP A 591 11.53 -38.35 4.37
CA ASP A 591 12.96 -38.53 4.06
C ASP A 591 13.44 -37.79 2.81
N ALA A 592 12.55 -37.45 1.87
CA ALA A 592 12.91 -36.57 0.78
C ALA A 592 13.11 -35.14 1.23
N ASN A 593 12.35 -34.65 2.21
CA ASN A 593 12.46 -33.29 2.74
C ASN A 593 12.53 -32.24 1.59
N LYS A 594 11.49 -32.17 0.76
CA LYS A 594 11.44 -31.32 -0.46
C LYS A 594 10.03 -30.88 -0.80
N ASN A 595 9.92 -29.99 -1.79
CA ASN A 595 8.66 -29.58 -2.42
C ASN A 595 7.60 -29.01 -1.45
N MET A 596 8.11 -28.49 -0.34
CA MET A 596 7.40 -27.82 0.73
C MET A 596 8.33 -26.76 1.33
N VAL A 597 7.75 -25.86 2.12
CA VAL A 597 8.44 -24.86 2.92
C VAL A 597 7.86 -24.89 4.33
N TYR A 598 8.73 -24.87 5.33
CA TYR A 598 8.34 -24.73 6.73
C TYR A 598 8.37 -23.27 7.12
N TYR A 599 7.22 -22.78 7.54
CA TYR A 599 7.07 -21.49 8.18
C TYR A 599 6.65 -21.73 9.64
N PHE A 600 7.36 -21.11 10.58
CA PHE A 600 7.02 -21.18 11.99
C PHE A 600 6.37 -19.87 12.41
N GLU A 601 5.04 -19.91 12.48
CA GLU A 601 4.20 -18.81 12.97
C GLU A 601 4.60 -18.47 14.42
N PRO A 602 4.91 -17.19 14.71
CA PRO A 602 5.17 -16.76 16.07
C PRO A 602 3.98 -17.06 16.99
N ALA A 603 4.23 -17.61 18.17
CA ALA A 603 3.20 -17.93 19.14
C ALA A 603 3.64 -17.54 20.55
N ALA A 604 2.68 -17.11 21.39
CA ALA A 604 2.94 -16.69 22.77
C ALA A 604 3.36 -17.84 23.72
N ASN A 605 3.28 -19.10 23.27
CA ASN A 605 3.73 -20.25 24.04
C ASN A 605 5.26 -20.42 23.92
N ARG A 606 5.92 -20.81 25.02
CA ARG A 606 7.37 -20.64 25.22
C ARG A 606 8.32 -21.44 24.29
N TYR A 607 7.89 -22.11 23.23
CA TYR A 607 8.79 -22.89 22.36
C TYR A 607 8.33 -22.97 20.89
N LYS A 608 9.24 -22.60 19.96
CA LYS A 608 9.34 -23.06 18.55
C LYS A 608 8.30 -22.59 17.52
N GLY A 609 7.23 -21.91 17.91
CA GLY A 609 6.19 -21.46 16.98
C GLY A 609 5.35 -22.62 16.43
N LYS A 610 4.31 -22.32 15.65
CA LYS A 610 3.47 -23.35 15.00
C LYS A 610 3.90 -23.57 13.56
N LEU A 611 4.13 -24.83 13.19
CA LEU A 611 4.46 -25.22 11.84
C LEU A 611 3.28 -24.99 10.90
N TRP A 612 3.55 -24.27 9.83
CA TRP A 612 2.77 -24.25 8.60
C TRP A 612 3.59 -24.91 7.49
N ILE A 613 2.91 -25.66 6.64
CA ILE A 613 3.49 -26.22 5.41
C ILE A 613 2.99 -25.40 4.23
N LEU A 614 3.93 -24.79 3.50
CA LEU A 614 3.64 -23.99 2.31
C LEU A 614 4.09 -24.73 1.04
N PRO A 615 3.40 -24.55 -0.11
CA PRO A 615 3.66 -25.30 -1.33
C PRO A 615 4.94 -24.87 -2.08
N TRP A 616 5.67 -25.81 -2.69
CA TRP A 616 6.78 -25.49 -3.59
C TRP A 616 6.97 -26.60 -4.64
N ASP A 617 7.39 -26.24 -5.87
CA ASP A 617 7.63 -27.20 -6.97
C ASP A 617 6.38 -28.08 -7.22
N THR A 618 5.26 -27.42 -7.55
CA THR A 618 3.97 -28.12 -7.77
C THR A 618 3.78 -28.56 -9.22
N ASP A 619 4.85 -28.56 -10.01
CA ASP A 619 4.86 -28.93 -11.43
C ASP A 619 4.41 -30.38 -11.67
N ALA A 620 4.69 -31.30 -10.74
CA ALA A 620 4.28 -32.71 -10.81
C ALA A 620 2.84 -32.98 -10.26
N SER A 621 1.92 -32.06 -10.53
CA SER A 621 0.49 -32.12 -10.16
C SER A 621 -0.42 -32.24 -11.40
N TRP A 622 -1.74 -32.21 -11.22
CA TRP A 622 -2.76 -32.33 -12.28
C TRP A 622 -2.65 -33.61 -13.12
N GLY A 623 -2.13 -34.65 -12.49
CA GLY A 623 -1.97 -35.99 -13.04
C GLY A 623 -1.21 -36.85 -12.03
N PRO A 624 -1.33 -38.18 -12.09
CA PRO A 624 -0.52 -39.07 -11.29
C PRO A 624 1.00 -38.87 -11.43
N ASN A 625 1.69 -39.14 -10.32
CA ASN A 625 3.14 -39.29 -10.17
C ASN A 625 3.41 -40.54 -9.31
N TRP A 626 4.68 -40.86 -9.03
CA TRP A 626 5.07 -42.16 -8.42
C TRP A 626 4.93 -42.25 -6.90
N ASN A 627 4.46 -41.18 -6.23
CA ASN A 627 4.46 -41.06 -4.78
C ASN A 627 3.03 -41.00 -4.20
N ARG A 628 2.92 -40.92 -2.86
CA ARG A 628 1.65 -40.97 -2.12
C ARG A 628 1.24 -39.66 -1.44
N GLY A 629 2.15 -38.68 -1.32
CA GLY A 629 1.84 -37.37 -0.74
C GLY A 629 1.71 -37.36 0.79
N HIS A 630 2.42 -38.24 1.49
CA HIS A 630 2.42 -38.26 2.95
C HIS A 630 3.59 -37.41 3.47
N ASP A 631 3.33 -36.41 4.31
CA ASP A 631 4.37 -35.66 5.03
C ASP A 631 4.44 -36.10 6.51
N LEU A 632 5.22 -35.38 7.32
CA LEU A 632 5.34 -35.66 8.75
C LEU A 632 4.00 -35.54 9.48
N VAL A 633 3.18 -34.54 9.15
CA VAL A 633 1.91 -34.28 9.83
C VAL A 633 0.88 -35.34 9.43
N TYR A 634 0.80 -35.71 8.15
CA TYR A 634 -0.03 -36.78 7.65
C TYR A 634 0.24 -38.08 8.41
N ASN A 635 1.52 -38.43 8.58
CA ASN A 635 1.93 -39.65 9.28
C ASN A 635 1.58 -39.64 10.78
N SER A 636 1.39 -38.47 11.40
CA SER A 636 0.89 -38.35 12.79
C SER A 636 -0.64 -38.41 12.90
N LEU A 637 -1.37 -38.21 11.80
CA LEU A 637 -2.84 -38.26 11.79
C LEU A 637 -3.36 -39.61 11.28
N PHE A 638 -2.79 -40.12 10.19
CA PHE A 638 -3.32 -41.23 9.40
C PHE A 638 -2.33 -42.38 9.31
N PRO A 639 -2.82 -43.63 9.13
CA PRO A 639 -1.92 -44.76 8.98
C PRO A 639 -1.17 -44.64 7.65
N ALA A 640 0.16 -44.67 7.72
CA ALA A 640 1.03 -44.54 6.55
C ALA A 640 1.80 -45.85 6.31
N PHE A 641 1.76 -46.35 5.08
CA PHE A 641 2.50 -47.55 4.68
C PHE A 641 3.62 -47.19 3.69
N GLY A 642 4.88 -47.53 4.00
CA GLY A 642 6.05 -47.25 3.14
C GLY A 642 7.31 -46.92 3.93
N ASP A 643 8.34 -46.40 3.24
CA ASP A 643 9.58 -45.91 3.88
C ASP A 643 9.24 -44.71 4.79
N GLY A 644 9.36 -44.90 6.11
CA GLY A 644 8.96 -43.93 7.15
C GLY A 644 7.49 -44.03 7.59
N GLY A 645 6.76 -45.09 7.25
CA GLY A 645 5.36 -45.29 7.63
C GLY A 645 5.18 -45.66 9.12
N ASP A 646 4.28 -44.95 9.80
CA ASP A 646 3.75 -45.33 11.12
C ASP A 646 2.34 -45.95 10.97
N THR A 647 2.05 -46.94 11.83
CA THR A 647 0.74 -47.56 11.99
C THR A 647 -0.17 -46.82 12.98
N ASN A 648 0.36 -45.85 13.73
CA ASN A 648 -0.41 -45.03 14.65
C ASN A 648 -1.36 -44.09 13.90
N THR A 649 -2.42 -43.69 14.57
CA THR A 649 -3.46 -42.80 14.06
C THR A 649 -3.96 -41.91 15.17
N THR A 650 -4.42 -40.71 14.84
CA THR A 650 -5.04 -39.77 15.79
C THR A 650 -6.47 -39.44 15.35
N PRO A 651 -7.44 -40.38 15.47
CA PRO A 651 -8.80 -40.21 14.95
C PRO A 651 -9.57 -39.03 15.55
N GLU A 652 -9.16 -38.55 16.73
CA GLU A 652 -9.76 -37.37 17.37
C GLU A 652 -9.59 -36.09 16.54
N LEU A 653 -8.58 -36.03 15.66
CA LEU A 653 -8.32 -34.88 14.78
C LEU A 653 -8.91 -35.06 13.37
N TRP A 654 -9.40 -36.25 13.02
CA TRP A 654 -9.94 -36.54 11.68
C TRP A 654 -11.17 -35.70 11.29
N PRO A 655 -12.12 -35.40 12.19
CA PRO A 655 -13.29 -34.60 11.83
C PRO A 655 -12.93 -33.25 11.20
N GLU A 656 -11.95 -32.53 11.75
CA GLU A 656 -11.51 -31.22 11.24
C GLU A 656 -10.91 -31.32 9.83
N TYR A 657 -10.05 -32.33 9.60
CA TYR A 657 -9.49 -32.59 8.27
C TYR A 657 -10.57 -32.91 7.24
N PHE A 658 -11.47 -33.86 7.53
CA PHE A 658 -12.50 -34.25 6.57
C PHE A 658 -13.60 -33.20 6.39
N ASN A 659 -13.85 -32.34 7.39
CA ASN A 659 -14.66 -31.13 7.20
C ASN A 659 -14.04 -30.24 6.10
N THR A 660 -12.72 -30.02 6.16
CA THR A 660 -12.00 -29.22 5.16
C THR A 660 -12.03 -29.86 3.77
N VAL A 661 -11.87 -31.18 3.68
CA VAL A 661 -11.98 -31.91 2.40
C VAL A 661 -13.39 -31.77 1.80
N ARG A 662 -14.43 -31.94 2.60
CA ARG A 662 -15.83 -31.76 2.15
C ARG A 662 -16.10 -30.33 1.71
N GLU A 663 -15.66 -29.36 2.48
CA GLU A 663 -15.82 -27.95 2.16
C GLU A 663 -15.13 -27.57 0.84
N LEU A 664 -13.88 -27.99 0.67
CA LEU A 664 -13.14 -27.80 -0.59
C LEU A 664 -13.87 -28.46 -1.76
N ARG A 665 -14.38 -29.68 -1.56
CA ARG A 665 -15.10 -30.41 -2.59
C ARG A 665 -16.41 -29.74 -2.98
N ASP A 666 -17.16 -29.23 -2.01
CA ASP A 666 -18.49 -28.64 -2.20
C ASP A 666 -18.43 -27.24 -2.82
N LEU A 667 -17.43 -26.44 -2.45
CA LEU A 667 -17.38 -25.01 -2.79
C LEU A 667 -16.33 -24.65 -3.86
N LEU A 668 -15.19 -25.35 -3.89
CA LEU A 668 -14.07 -24.99 -4.76
C LEU A 668 -13.88 -26.00 -5.89
N TRP A 669 -13.82 -27.29 -5.57
CA TRP A 669 -13.54 -28.34 -6.54
C TRP A 669 -14.80 -28.79 -7.27
N GLN A 670 -15.46 -27.83 -7.94
CA GLN A 670 -16.65 -28.01 -8.77
C GLN A 670 -16.35 -27.63 -10.22
N ARG A 671 -17.12 -28.16 -11.18
CA ARG A 671 -16.87 -27.91 -12.61
C ARG A 671 -17.00 -26.44 -12.98
N ASP A 672 -18.03 -25.78 -12.46
CA ASP A 672 -18.33 -24.38 -12.67
C ASP A 672 -17.37 -23.42 -11.95
N GLN A 673 -16.50 -23.94 -11.09
CA GLN A 673 -15.45 -23.18 -10.40
C GLN A 673 -14.08 -23.43 -11.06
N ILE A 674 -13.71 -24.69 -11.24
CA ILE A 674 -12.40 -25.09 -11.77
C ILE A 674 -12.28 -24.89 -13.28
N PHE A 675 -13.35 -25.10 -14.06
CA PHE A 675 -13.25 -24.97 -15.52
C PHE A 675 -12.97 -23.53 -15.97
N PRO A 676 -13.75 -22.52 -15.53
CA PRO A 676 -13.49 -21.15 -15.91
C PRO A 676 -12.12 -20.67 -15.43
N LEU A 677 -11.67 -21.15 -14.27
CA LEU A 677 -10.36 -20.79 -13.75
C LEU A 677 -9.21 -21.38 -14.59
N ILE A 678 -9.31 -22.63 -15.03
CA ILE A 678 -8.35 -23.23 -15.98
C ILE A 678 -8.32 -22.44 -17.28
N ASP A 679 -9.50 -22.05 -17.80
CA ASP A 679 -9.60 -21.30 -19.05
C ASP A 679 -8.99 -19.90 -18.92
N GLU A 680 -9.31 -19.15 -17.86
CA GLU A 680 -8.74 -17.82 -17.58
C GLU A 680 -7.20 -17.87 -17.56
N PHE A 681 -6.62 -18.85 -16.87
CA PHE A 681 -5.14 -18.99 -16.81
C PHE A 681 -4.54 -19.42 -18.16
N ALA A 682 -5.22 -20.28 -18.91
CA ALA A 682 -4.78 -20.70 -20.24
C ALA A 682 -4.85 -19.54 -21.26
N ASP A 683 -5.85 -18.67 -21.14
CA ASP A 683 -6.06 -17.53 -22.04
C ASP A 683 -4.92 -16.50 -21.95
N PHE A 684 -4.27 -16.36 -20.78
CA PHE A 684 -3.10 -15.48 -20.63
C PHE A 684 -1.93 -15.86 -21.53
N ILE A 685 -1.76 -17.15 -21.83
CA ILE A 685 -0.58 -17.67 -22.52
C ILE A 685 -0.87 -18.23 -23.91
N THR A 686 -2.15 -18.48 -24.23
CA THR A 686 -2.58 -19.01 -25.53
C THR A 686 -2.16 -18.12 -26.70
N PRO A 687 -2.25 -16.77 -26.65
CA PRO A 687 -1.80 -15.91 -27.75
C PRO A 687 -0.32 -16.09 -28.08
N PHE A 688 0.52 -16.44 -27.09
CA PHE A 688 1.97 -16.55 -27.26
C PHE A 688 2.42 -17.96 -27.71
N GLU A 689 1.51 -18.94 -27.73
CA GLU A 689 1.82 -20.35 -27.99
C GLU A 689 2.60 -20.57 -29.30
N ALA A 690 2.16 -19.90 -30.38
CA ALA A 690 2.72 -20.10 -31.71
C ALA A 690 4.16 -19.58 -31.81
N ALA A 691 4.48 -18.47 -31.15
CA ALA A 691 5.83 -17.93 -31.07
C ALA A 691 6.75 -18.87 -30.29
N ASP A 692 6.31 -19.36 -29.14
CA ASP A 692 7.08 -20.30 -28.31
C ASP A 692 7.33 -21.64 -29.04
N ALA A 693 6.29 -22.16 -29.69
CA ALA A 693 6.40 -23.36 -30.51
C ALA A 693 7.38 -23.17 -31.68
N SER A 694 7.33 -22.02 -32.35
CA SER A 694 8.23 -21.67 -33.45
C SER A 694 9.68 -21.58 -33.02
N ARG A 695 9.96 -21.28 -31.75
CA ARG A 695 11.32 -21.22 -31.19
C ARG A 695 11.86 -22.56 -30.72
N TRP A 696 11.00 -23.46 -30.23
CA TRP A 696 11.46 -24.64 -29.48
C TRP A 696 11.07 -25.99 -30.07
N LYS A 697 9.93 -26.10 -30.79
CA LYS A 697 9.51 -27.38 -31.40
C LYS A 697 10.33 -27.62 -32.65
N ASP A 698 10.96 -28.81 -32.75
CA ASP A 698 11.82 -29.22 -33.86
C ASP A 698 13.09 -28.38 -34.08
N ALA A 699 13.49 -27.60 -33.07
CA ALA A 699 14.75 -26.84 -33.11
C ALA A 699 15.98 -27.79 -33.08
N PRO A 700 17.11 -27.39 -33.69
CA PRO A 700 18.38 -28.11 -33.58
C PRO A 700 18.86 -28.31 -32.13
N SER A 701 19.69 -29.32 -31.88
CA SER A 701 20.21 -29.65 -30.54
C SER A 701 21.08 -28.55 -29.92
N ASP A 702 21.83 -27.85 -30.77
CA ASP A 702 22.75 -26.77 -30.43
C ASP A 702 22.03 -25.44 -30.12
N ALA A 703 20.85 -25.21 -30.69
CA ALA A 703 19.99 -24.06 -30.36
C ALA A 703 19.03 -24.32 -29.18
N GLY A 704 19.01 -25.57 -28.70
CA GLY A 704 18.07 -26.07 -27.71
C GLY A 704 16.65 -26.31 -28.25
N ASN A 705 15.95 -27.33 -27.75
CA ASN A 705 14.67 -27.78 -28.29
C ASN A 705 13.78 -28.52 -27.27
N TYR A 706 12.52 -28.77 -27.65
CA TYR A 706 11.55 -29.55 -26.90
C TYR A 706 11.56 -31.06 -27.21
N PHE A 707 12.60 -31.59 -27.86
CA PHE A 707 12.70 -33.02 -28.13
C PHE A 707 12.69 -33.82 -26.82
N GLY A 708 11.82 -34.84 -26.76
CA GLY A 708 11.63 -35.66 -25.57
C GLY A 708 10.59 -35.12 -24.58
N LEU A 709 10.02 -33.93 -24.81
CA LEU A 709 8.81 -33.49 -24.10
C LEU A 709 7.54 -34.04 -24.77
N GLY A 710 6.55 -34.38 -23.96
CA GLY A 710 5.28 -34.97 -24.39
C GLY A 710 4.07 -34.44 -23.63
N GLY A 711 3.04 -35.29 -23.52
CA GLY A 711 1.76 -34.96 -22.89
C GLY A 711 0.88 -34.01 -23.71
N ALA A 712 -0.22 -33.55 -23.11
CA ALA A 712 -1.23 -32.78 -23.83
C ALA A 712 -0.74 -31.39 -24.28
N GLY A 713 0.08 -30.70 -23.47
CA GLY A 713 0.63 -29.39 -23.82
C GLY A 713 1.64 -29.40 -24.96
N ALA A 714 2.28 -30.54 -25.25
CA ALA A 714 3.09 -30.67 -26.47
C ALA A 714 2.25 -30.51 -27.75
N LYS A 715 0.95 -30.85 -27.69
CA LYS A 715 0.00 -30.61 -28.78
C LYS A 715 -0.47 -29.16 -28.78
N SER A 716 -1.13 -28.74 -27.71
CA SER A 716 -1.48 -27.33 -27.48
C SER A 716 -1.86 -27.02 -26.03
N ILE A 717 -1.84 -25.74 -25.65
CA ILE A 717 -2.32 -25.21 -24.36
C ILE A 717 -3.80 -25.56 -24.17
N SER A 718 -4.65 -25.43 -25.19
CA SER A 718 -6.06 -25.85 -25.09
C SER A 718 -6.21 -27.36 -24.86
N SER A 719 -5.28 -28.18 -25.38
CA SER A 719 -5.26 -29.62 -25.11
C SER A 719 -4.85 -29.90 -23.66
N LEU A 720 -3.87 -29.16 -23.12
CA LEU A 720 -3.48 -29.23 -21.71
C LEU A 720 -4.62 -28.82 -20.77
N ALA A 721 -5.30 -27.71 -21.05
CA ALA A 721 -6.48 -27.27 -20.29
C ALA A 721 -7.56 -28.36 -20.24
N ARG A 722 -7.86 -29.00 -21.39
CA ARG A 722 -8.81 -30.13 -21.46
C ARG A 722 -8.35 -31.34 -20.65
N ASP A 723 -7.06 -31.63 -20.66
CA ASP A 723 -6.45 -32.73 -19.91
C ASP A 723 -6.57 -32.50 -18.40
N MET A 724 -6.27 -31.28 -17.93
CA MET A 724 -6.46 -30.85 -16.53
C MET A 724 -7.92 -30.95 -16.08
N LYS A 725 -8.87 -30.51 -16.92
CA LYS A 725 -10.32 -30.66 -16.67
C LYS A 725 -10.74 -32.13 -16.57
N SER A 726 -10.16 -32.98 -17.42
CA SER A 726 -10.42 -34.43 -17.41
C SER A 726 -9.86 -35.09 -16.16
N PHE A 727 -8.65 -34.71 -15.74
CA PHE A 727 -8.04 -35.15 -14.49
C PHE A 727 -8.94 -34.83 -13.29
N ALA A 728 -9.47 -33.61 -13.24
CA ALA A 728 -10.28 -33.15 -12.12
C ALA A 728 -11.66 -33.84 -12.04
N PHE A 729 -12.36 -34.10 -13.15
CA PHE A 729 -13.79 -34.50 -13.12
C PHE A 729 -14.21 -35.66 -14.04
N VAL A 730 -13.32 -36.22 -14.85
CA VAL A 730 -13.65 -37.29 -15.81
C VAL A 730 -12.89 -38.58 -15.52
N GLY A 731 -11.59 -38.48 -15.23
CA GLY A 731 -10.68 -39.61 -15.20
C GLY A 731 -9.99 -39.83 -16.56
N GLY A 732 -9.05 -40.78 -16.61
CA GLY A 732 -8.21 -41.01 -17.79
C GLY A 732 -6.87 -41.64 -17.48
N ASN A 733 -5.94 -41.53 -18.42
CA ASN A 733 -4.58 -42.08 -18.32
C ASN A 733 -3.55 -40.96 -18.50
N TRP A 734 -2.58 -40.92 -17.60
CA TRP A 734 -1.45 -40.00 -17.64
C TRP A 734 -0.15 -40.79 -17.52
N PRO A 735 1.01 -40.16 -17.78
CA PRO A 735 2.29 -40.76 -17.45
C PRO A 735 2.33 -41.20 -15.98
N GLY A 736 2.56 -42.49 -15.74
CA GLY A 736 2.72 -43.06 -14.40
C GLY A 736 1.52 -43.85 -13.87
N ALA A 737 0.28 -43.40 -14.08
CA ALA A 737 -0.93 -44.13 -13.63
C ALA A 737 -2.24 -43.58 -14.25
N SER A 738 -3.35 -44.27 -13.98
CA SER A 738 -4.72 -43.86 -14.35
C SER A 738 -5.45 -43.18 -13.19
N VAL A 739 -6.37 -42.27 -13.51
CA VAL A 739 -7.38 -41.75 -12.56
C VAL A 739 -8.73 -42.34 -12.93
N GLY A 740 -9.46 -42.85 -11.92
CA GLY A 740 -10.74 -43.51 -12.11
C GLY A 740 -11.86 -42.59 -12.65
N PRO A 741 -12.99 -43.18 -13.08
CA PRO A 741 -14.15 -42.42 -13.55
C PRO A 741 -14.60 -41.37 -12.53
N GLY A 742 -14.93 -40.16 -13.02
CA GLY A 742 -15.29 -39.02 -12.17
C GLY A 742 -14.08 -38.20 -11.69
N GLY A 743 -12.86 -38.59 -12.04
CA GLY A 743 -11.64 -37.81 -11.78
C GLY A 743 -11.30 -37.70 -10.29
N ARG A 744 -10.56 -36.65 -9.93
CA ARG A 744 -10.25 -36.35 -8.53
C ARG A 744 -11.46 -35.92 -7.70
N ALA A 745 -12.51 -35.38 -8.32
CA ALA A 745 -13.75 -35.05 -7.64
C ALA A 745 -14.38 -36.29 -6.97
N ALA A 746 -14.53 -37.40 -7.71
CA ALA A 746 -15.06 -38.65 -7.16
C ALA A 746 -14.15 -39.24 -6.08
N TYR A 747 -12.83 -39.11 -6.22
CA TYR A 747 -11.89 -39.54 -5.19
C TYR A 747 -12.07 -38.76 -3.88
N LEU A 748 -12.24 -37.43 -3.94
CA LEU A 748 -12.47 -36.61 -2.75
C LEU A 748 -13.80 -36.98 -2.07
N ASP A 749 -14.84 -37.27 -2.87
CA ASP A 749 -16.15 -37.75 -2.35
C ASP A 749 -16.01 -39.07 -1.56
N GLU A 750 -15.11 -39.97 -2.01
CA GLU A 750 -14.86 -41.28 -1.38
C GLU A 750 -13.83 -41.25 -0.23
N LEU A 751 -12.97 -40.21 -0.17
CA LEU A 751 -11.79 -40.19 0.69
C LEU A 751 -12.14 -40.40 2.17
N GLN A 752 -13.15 -39.68 2.67
CA GLN A 752 -13.64 -39.83 4.04
C GLN A 752 -14.25 -41.21 4.32
N ALA A 753 -14.98 -41.79 3.36
CA ALA A 753 -15.63 -43.08 3.52
C ALA A 753 -14.57 -44.20 3.60
N SER A 754 -13.52 -44.10 2.79
CA SER A 754 -12.41 -45.06 2.80
C SER A 754 -11.61 -45.06 4.11
N ASN A 755 -11.68 -43.97 4.89
CA ASN A 755 -11.05 -43.84 6.21
C ASN A 755 -12.02 -44.07 7.38
N GLY A 756 -13.26 -44.51 7.11
CA GLY A 756 -14.23 -44.87 8.15
C GLY A 756 -15.08 -43.72 8.71
N GLU A 757 -14.94 -42.50 8.20
CA GLU A 757 -15.67 -41.31 8.68
C GLU A 757 -17.05 -41.14 8.02
N GLY A 758 -17.27 -41.72 6.84
CA GLY A 758 -18.47 -41.48 6.02
C GLY A 758 -19.80 -41.83 6.69
N ALA A 759 -19.83 -42.81 7.60
CA ALA A 759 -21.06 -43.27 8.26
C ALA A 759 -21.52 -42.37 9.42
N SER A 760 -20.73 -41.37 9.79
CA SER A 760 -20.95 -40.49 10.95
C SER A 760 -21.19 -39.03 10.55
N ILE A 761 -21.41 -38.75 9.27
CA ILE A 761 -21.58 -37.37 8.77
C ILE A 761 -23.05 -36.98 8.86
N PRO A 762 -23.38 -35.77 9.35
CA PRO A 762 -24.76 -35.29 9.31
C PRO A 762 -25.30 -35.21 7.88
N SER A 763 -26.62 -35.39 7.74
CA SER A 763 -27.27 -35.34 6.43
C SER A 763 -27.14 -33.95 5.81
N THR A 764 -26.92 -33.87 4.50
CA THR A 764 -26.86 -32.60 3.77
C THR A 764 -28.20 -31.86 3.89
N PRO A 765 -28.24 -30.62 4.43
CA PRO A 765 -29.47 -29.87 4.53
C PRO A 765 -29.93 -29.34 3.16
N THR A 766 -31.20 -28.95 3.07
CA THR A 766 -31.75 -28.21 1.94
C THR A 766 -32.08 -26.78 2.34
N ILE A 767 -31.90 -25.85 1.40
CA ILE A 767 -32.23 -24.43 1.54
C ILE A 767 -33.40 -24.07 0.62
N THR A 768 -34.31 -23.21 1.07
CA THR A 768 -35.40 -22.64 0.25
C THR A 768 -35.50 -21.13 0.42
N TYR A 769 -35.89 -20.40 -0.63
CA TYR A 769 -36.12 -18.96 -0.55
C TYR A 769 -37.57 -18.66 -0.13
N SER A 770 -37.75 -17.85 0.92
CA SER A 770 -39.05 -17.42 1.46
C SER A 770 -39.25 -15.90 1.45
N GLY A 771 -38.27 -15.14 0.90
CA GLY A 771 -38.30 -13.69 0.82
C GLY A 771 -39.23 -13.10 -0.26
N LEU A 772 -39.07 -11.80 -0.50
CA LEU A 772 -39.89 -11.05 -1.45
C LEU A 772 -39.62 -11.44 -2.91
N LEU A 773 -40.67 -11.37 -3.75
CA LEU A 773 -40.54 -11.65 -5.18
C LEU A 773 -39.50 -10.72 -5.83
N ASN A 774 -38.68 -11.28 -6.72
CA ASN A 774 -37.59 -10.62 -7.46
C ASN A 774 -36.35 -10.26 -6.64
N PHE A 775 -36.19 -10.76 -5.40
CA PHE A 775 -34.96 -10.61 -4.62
C PHE A 775 -34.54 -9.14 -4.36
N PRO A 776 -35.43 -8.22 -3.93
CA PRO A 776 -34.98 -6.91 -3.48
C PRO A 776 -33.98 -7.08 -2.33
N ALA A 777 -32.89 -6.31 -2.34
CA ALA A 777 -31.76 -6.52 -1.42
C ALA A 777 -32.15 -6.47 0.08
N ASN A 778 -33.23 -5.77 0.43
CA ASN A 778 -33.76 -5.67 1.80
C ASN A 778 -34.89 -6.69 2.13
N GLY A 779 -35.17 -7.62 1.23
CA GLY A 779 -36.25 -8.61 1.36
C GLY A 779 -35.79 -10.05 1.20
N LEU A 780 -34.52 -10.33 1.47
CA LEU A 780 -33.92 -11.64 1.26
C LEU A 780 -34.07 -12.52 2.50
N VAL A 781 -34.89 -13.59 2.38
CA VAL A 781 -35.11 -14.55 3.47
C VAL A 781 -34.94 -15.98 2.94
N PHE A 782 -34.20 -16.80 3.68
CA PHE A 782 -33.91 -18.20 3.37
C PHE A 782 -34.27 -19.11 4.54
N GLU A 783 -34.73 -20.32 4.23
CA GLU A 783 -35.15 -21.33 5.22
C GLU A 783 -34.31 -22.62 5.10
N SER A 784 -34.01 -23.22 6.25
CA SER A 784 -33.30 -24.48 6.42
C SER A 784 -34.27 -25.66 6.55
N SER A 785 -33.91 -26.82 6.01
CA SER A 785 -34.47 -28.08 6.49
C SER A 785 -34.14 -28.35 7.97
N GLY A 786 -34.87 -29.26 8.62
CA GLY A 786 -34.49 -29.74 9.95
C GLY A 786 -33.13 -30.46 9.95
N PHE A 787 -32.42 -30.38 11.07
CA PHE A 787 -31.20 -31.19 11.30
C PHE A 787 -31.52 -32.68 11.33
N SER A 788 -30.65 -33.50 10.74
CA SER A 788 -30.71 -34.96 10.87
C SER A 788 -29.33 -35.58 10.66
N ASP A 789 -29.01 -36.63 11.41
CA ASP A 789 -27.76 -37.36 11.27
C ASP A 789 -27.94 -38.87 11.55
N PRO A 790 -26.93 -39.70 11.21
CA PRO A 790 -26.95 -41.14 11.51
C PRO A 790 -26.93 -41.53 12.99
N GLN A 791 -26.58 -40.61 13.89
CA GLN A 791 -26.36 -40.87 15.32
C GLN A 791 -27.63 -40.78 16.17
N GLY A 792 -28.68 -40.12 15.69
CA GLY A 792 -30.01 -40.12 16.30
C GLY A 792 -30.54 -38.72 16.60
N GLU A 793 -31.64 -38.62 17.36
CA GLU A 793 -32.18 -37.32 17.78
C GLU A 793 -31.32 -36.71 18.92
N ASN A 794 -31.11 -35.38 18.89
CA ASN A 794 -30.39 -34.56 19.89
C ASN A 794 -28.85 -34.47 19.77
N THR A 795 -28.30 -34.59 18.57
CA THR A 795 -26.86 -34.42 18.30
C THR A 795 -26.52 -33.12 17.58
N PHE A 796 -27.48 -32.22 17.34
CA PHE A 796 -27.20 -30.91 16.75
C PHE A 796 -26.16 -30.16 17.59
N GLY A 797 -25.07 -29.76 16.95
CA GLY A 797 -24.02 -28.95 17.55
C GLY A 797 -24.12 -27.49 17.12
N ALA A 798 -24.15 -27.25 15.81
CA ALA A 798 -24.23 -25.91 15.24
C ALA A 798 -24.81 -25.91 13.82
N MET A 799 -25.12 -24.73 13.28
CA MET A 799 -25.38 -24.52 11.86
C MET A 799 -24.62 -23.30 11.34
N GLU A 800 -24.44 -23.22 10.03
CA GLU A 800 -23.76 -22.09 9.42
C GLU A 800 -24.34 -21.78 8.05
N TRP A 801 -24.64 -20.51 7.84
CA TRP A 801 -25.06 -19.95 6.57
C TRP A 801 -23.89 -19.24 5.89
N ARG A 802 -23.87 -19.30 4.55
CA ARG A 802 -22.93 -18.54 3.73
C ARG A 802 -23.61 -17.92 2.53
N VAL A 803 -23.08 -16.78 2.11
CA VAL A 803 -23.43 -16.11 0.86
C VAL A 803 -22.16 -15.74 0.11
N SER A 804 -22.07 -16.12 -1.16
CA SER A 804 -20.89 -15.90 -2.00
C SER A 804 -21.30 -15.26 -3.32
N LYS A 805 -20.63 -14.17 -3.71
CA LYS A 805 -20.76 -13.60 -5.07
C LYS A 805 -20.08 -14.55 -6.05
N ILE A 806 -20.71 -14.78 -7.20
CA ILE A 806 -20.15 -15.59 -8.29
C ILE A 806 -20.04 -14.78 -9.58
N THR A 807 -19.13 -15.18 -10.46
CA THR A 807 -19.09 -14.62 -11.81
C THR A 807 -20.23 -15.23 -12.64
N ASN A 808 -21.18 -14.39 -13.04
CA ASN A 808 -22.22 -14.75 -14.01
C ASN A 808 -22.21 -13.73 -15.16
N PRO A 809 -21.74 -14.10 -16.36
CA PRO A 809 -21.67 -13.20 -17.50
C PRO A 809 -23.01 -12.60 -17.96
N ASN A 810 -24.14 -13.18 -17.53
CA ASN A 810 -25.47 -12.69 -17.86
C ASN A 810 -26.05 -11.75 -16.79
N ALA A 811 -25.34 -11.53 -15.68
CA ALA A 811 -25.81 -10.66 -14.62
C ALA A 811 -25.70 -9.18 -15.05
N PRO A 812 -26.69 -8.32 -14.77
CA PRO A 812 -26.67 -6.90 -15.18
C PRO A 812 -25.43 -6.11 -14.70
N GLY A 813 -24.89 -6.47 -13.52
CA GLY A 813 -23.71 -5.86 -12.93
C GLY A 813 -22.39 -6.51 -13.35
N HIS A 814 -22.39 -7.53 -14.21
CA HIS A 814 -21.15 -8.21 -14.59
C HIS A 814 -20.17 -7.26 -15.29
N ASN A 815 -18.97 -7.14 -14.73
CA ASN A 815 -17.84 -6.52 -15.38
C ASN A 815 -16.98 -7.60 -16.06
N PRO A 816 -16.84 -7.60 -17.40
CA PRO A 816 -16.01 -8.57 -18.12
C PRO A 816 -14.51 -8.41 -17.85
N GLU A 817 -14.07 -7.29 -17.28
CA GLU A 817 -12.68 -7.05 -16.87
C GLU A 817 -12.36 -7.61 -15.47
N GLU A 818 -13.37 -8.00 -14.69
CA GLU A 818 -13.16 -8.65 -13.39
C GLU A 818 -12.71 -10.09 -13.57
N ARG A 819 -11.73 -10.51 -12.76
CA ARG A 819 -11.31 -11.91 -12.66
C ARG A 819 -12.46 -12.82 -12.23
N PHE A 820 -12.35 -14.09 -12.59
CA PHE A 820 -13.29 -15.10 -12.14
C PHE A 820 -13.35 -15.17 -10.60
N LYS A 821 -14.54 -14.98 -10.04
CA LYS A 821 -14.84 -15.03 -8.61
C LYS A 821 -15.15 -16.48 -8.21
N LEU A 822 -14.32 -17.02 -7.32
CA LEU A 822 -14.52 -18.35 -6.74
C LEU A 822 -15.58 -18.31 -5.64
N GLU A 823 -16.54 -19.23 -5.69
CA GLU A 823 -17.56 -19.41 -4.65
C GLU A 823 -16.94 -19.69 -3.28
N TRP A 824 -15.73 -20.27 -3.24
CA TRP A 824 -14.95 -20.45 -2.01
C TRP A 824 -14.86 -19.17 -1.15
N GLN A 825 -14.67 -18.02 -1.78
CA GLN A 825 -14.59 -16.73 -1.09
C GLN A 825 -16.02 -16.22 -0.81
N ALA A 826 -16.47 -16.36 0.44
CA ALA A 826 -17.76 -15.83 0.86
C ALA A 826 -17.71 -14.31 0.98
N GLU A 827 -18.83 -13.66 0.62
CA GLU A 827 -19.05 -12.24 0.90
C GLU A 827 -19.62 -12.07 2.32
N TRP A 828 -20.25 -13.12 2.86
CA TRP A 828 -20.73 -13.16 4.24
C TRP A 828 -20.92 -14.60 4.72
N GLU A 829 -20.63 -14.83 6.00
CA GLU A 829 -20.89 -16.08 6.72
C GLU A 829 -21.49 -15.73 8.09
N SER A 830 -22.40 -16.57 8.59
CA SER A 830 -22.99 -16.36 9.93
C SER A 830 -22.04 -16.67 11.08
N GLY A 831 -20.94 -17.38 10.79
CA GLY A 831 -20.20 -18.15 11.79
C GLY A 831 -21.04 -19.31 12.34
N GLU A 832 -20.49 -20.00 13.35
CA GLU A 832 -21.19 -21.13 13.99
C GLU A 832 -22.36 -20.64 14.85
N LEU A 833 -23.58 -20.96 14.44
CA LEU A 833 -24.80 -20.76 15.21
C LEU A 833 -25.08 -22.00 16.05
N ASN A 834 -24.77 -21.94 17.35
CA ASN A 834 -24.97 -23.05 18.30
C ASN A 834 -26.44 -23.30 18.66
N THR A 835 -27.35 -22.44 18.21
CA THR A 835 -28.79 -22.61 18.33
C THR A 835 -29.36 -22.84 16.95
N PHE A 836 -30.25 -23.83 16.81
CA PHE A 836 -30.93 -24.08 15.55
C PHE A 836 -31.88 -22.92 15.24
N ASP A 837 -31.57 -22.16 14.19
CA ASP A 837 -32.40 -21.10 13.65
C ASP A 837 -32.76 -21.44 12.19
N PRO A 838 -34.01 -21.85 11.91
CA PRO A 838 -34.38 -22.29 10.57
C PRO A 838 -34.40 -21.15 9.55
N SER A 839 -34.43 -19.88 9.97
CA SER A 839 -34.67 -18.75 9.07
C SER A 839 -33.48 -17.77 9.08
N LEU A 840 -32.97 -17.44 7.90
CA LEU A 840 -31.98 -16.37 7.69
C LEU A 840 -32.62 -15.19 6.96
N ALA A 841 -32.75 -14.06 7.63
CA ALA A 841 -32.96 -12.76 6.98
C ALA A 841 -31.59 -12.14 6.64
N LEU A 842 -31.24 -12.08 5.36
CA LEU A 842 -29.94 -11.57 4.92
C LEU A 842 -29.97 -10.04 4.85
N SER A 843 -28.98 -9.40 5.49
CA SER A 843 -28.84 -7.94 5.44
C SER A 843 -28.51 -7.44 4.04
N SER A 844 -29.08 -6.30 3.65
CA SER A 844 -28.81 -5.65 2.37
C SER A 844 -27.36 -5.16 2.23
N SER A 845 -26.63 -5.07 3.35
CA SER A 845 -25.20 -4.71 3.40
C SER A 845 -24.26 -5.78 2.81
N VAL A 846 -24.76 -7.02 2.68
CA VAL A 846 -24.00 -8.18 2.19
C VAL A 846 -23.98 -8.25 0.66
N VAL A 847 -25.02 -7.76 0.00
CA VAL A 847 -25.25 -8.02 -1.42
C VAL A 847 -25.46 -6.75 -2.23
N TYR A 848 -24.87 -6.71 -3.42
CA TYR A 848 -24.98 -5.58 -4.33
C TYR A 848 -25.97 -5.91 -5.46
N PRO A 849 -26.95 -5.04 -5.75
CA PRO A 849 -27.89 -5.27 -6.84
C PRO A 849 -27.21 -5.50 -8.20
N GLY A 850 -27.77 -6.41 -9.00
CA GLY A 850 -27.29 -6.71 -10.35
C GLY A 850 -26.16 -7.73 -10.44
N TYR A 851 -25.54 -8.13 -9.33
CA TYR A 851 -24.57 -9.25 -9.30
C TYR A 851 -25.25 -10.55 -8.88
N THR A 852 -24.70 -11.70 -9.29
CA THR A 852 -25.24 -13.01 -8.90
C THR A 852 -24.53 -13.56 -7.67
N TYR A 853 -25.32 -14.12 -6.75
CA TYR A 853 -24.89 -14.70 -5.49
C TYR A 853 -25.43 -16.12 -5.32
N ARG A 854 -24.76 -16.90 -4.47
CA ARG A 854 -25.22 -18.20 -3.98
C ARG A 854 -25.34 -18.19 -2.48
N ALA A 855 -26.50 -18.61 -1.97
CA ALA A 855 -26.72 -18.90 -0.55
C ALA A 855 -26.63 -20.40 -0.30
N ARG A 856 -25.95 -20.80 0.77
CA ARG A 856 -25.85 -22.20 1.22
C ARG A 856 -25.92 -22.30 2.73
N LEU A 857 -26.17 -23.53 3.19
CA LEU A 857 -26.23 -23.89 4.59
C LEU A 857 -25.51 -25.23 4.83
N ARG A 858 -24.91 -25.39 6.02
CA ARG A 858 -24.48 -26.69 6.56
C ARG A 858 -24.88 -26.83 8.03
N HIS A 859 -24.91 -28.07 8.52
CA HIS A 859 -25.14 -28.39 9.94
C HIS A 859 -23.96 -29.17 10.52
N LYS A 860 -23.68 -28.96 11.81
CA LYS A 860 -22.64 -29.63 12.59
C LYS A 860 -23.30 -30.49 13.65
N ASP A 861 -22.79 -31.70 13.86
CA ASP A 861 -23.14 -32.48 15.06
C ASP A 861 -22.29 -32.09 16.28
N ASN A 862 -22.64 -32.64 17.44
CA ASN A 862 -21.93 -32.45 18.70
C ASN A 862 -20.57 -33.18 18.78
N THR A 863 -20.20 -33.95 17.74
CA THR A 863 -18.87 -34.55 17.58
C THR A 863 -17.93 -33.67 16.76
N GLY A 864 -18.43 -32.56 16.23
CA GLY A 864 -17.68 -31.60 15.45
C GLY A 864 -17.66 -31.87 13.94
N ARG A 865 -18.45 -32.81 13.44
CA ARG A 865 -18.54 -33.11 12.00
C ARG A 865 -19.57 -32.21 11.34
N TRP A 866 -19.15 -31.52 10.29
CA TRP A 866 -20.03 -30.78 9.39
C TRP A 866 -20.60 -31.70 8.31
N SER A 867 -21.88 -31.52 8.00
CA SER A 867 -22.51 -32.02 6.77
C SER A 867 -21.81 -31.46 5.53
N HIS A 868 -22.14 -31.99 4.35
CA HIS A 868 -21.91 -31.23 3.13
C HIS A 868 -22.67 -29.90 3.16
N TRP A 869 -22.15 -28.90 2.44
CA TRP A 869 -22.93 -27.72 2.12
C TRP A 869 -24.14 -28.11 1.26
N SER A 870 -25.28 -27.47 1.50
CA SER A 870 -26.49 -27.62 0.69
C SER A 870 -26.21 -27.35 -0.79
N SER A 871 -27.07 -27.85 -1.68
CA SER A 871 -27.18 -27.25 -3.02
C SER A 871 -27.47 -25.75 -2.89
N PRO A 872 -26.92 -24.88 -3.76
CA PRO A 872 -27.08 -23.45 -3.61
C PRO A 872 -28.46 -22.98 -4.07
N ILE A 873 -28.98 -21.92 -3.43
CA ILE A 873 -29.94 -21.02 -4.08
C ILE A 873 -29.12 -19.93 -4.77
N GLU A 874 -29.17 -19.88 -6.10
CA GLU A 874 -28.59 -18.81 -6.90
C GLU A 874 -29.61 -17.70 -7.13
N PHE A 875 -29.23 -16.46 -6.88
CA PHE A 875 -30.10 -15.30 -7.00
C PHE A 875 -29.33 -14.05 -7.43
N THR A 876 -30.03 -13.08 -8.02
CA THR A 876 -29.47 -11.77 -8.40
C THR A 876 -30.29 -10.70 -7.70
N PRO A 877 -29.77 -10.03 -6.66
CA PRO A 877 -30.51 -9.02 -5.93
C PRO A 877 -30.92 -7.86 -6.85
N THR A 878 -32.10 -7.32 -6.62
CA THR A 878 -32.56 -6.09 -7.27
C THR A 878 -32.47 -4.91 -6.31
N LEU A 879 -32.36 -3.71 -6.87
CA LEU A 879 -32.42 -2.47 -6.12
C LEU A 879 -33.83 -2.31 -5.52
N PRO A 880 -34.00 -2.19 -4.21
CA PRO A 880 -35.28 -1.78 -3.62
C PRO A 880 -35.66 -0.34 -4.01
N ASP A 881 -36.90 0.06 -3.73
CA ASP A 881 -37.31 1.45 -3.92
C ASP A 881 -36.58 2.36 -2.91
N ILE A 882 -35.60 3.12 -3.40
CA ILE A 882 -34.82 4.08 -2.61
C ILE A 882 -35.21 5.54 -2.87
N SER A 883 -36.27 5.79 -3.64
CA SER A 883 -36.74 7.13 -3.96
C SER A 883 -36.96 8.01 -2.72
N PRO A 884 -37.52 7.50 -1.60
CA PRO A 884 -37.67 8.30 -0.38
C PRO A 884 -36.36 8.88 0.17
N TYR A 885 -35.25 8.15 0.05
CA TYR A 885 -33.93 8.62 0.51
C TYR A 885 -33.33 9.64 -0.47
N LEU A 886 -33.47 9.40 -1.78
CA LEU A 886 -32.98 10.32 -2.81
C LEU A 886 -33.69 11.69 -2.75
N ASP A 887 -34.99 11.68 -2.48
CA ASP A 887 -35.80 12.89 -2.40
C ASP A 887 -35.72 13.57 -1.03
N GLY A 888 -35.55 12.79 0.05
CA GLY A 888 -35.75 13.26 1.42
C GLY A 888 -34.50 13.33 2.30
N LEU A 889 -33.42 12.61 2.01
CA LEU A 889 -32.26 12.52 2.91
C LEU A 889 -31.06 13.28 2.37
N ILE A 890 -30.47 14.15 3.16
CA ILE A 890 -29.29 14.96 2.79
C ILE A 890 -28.17 14.82 3.82
N ILE A 891 -26.93 15.05 3.39
CA ILE A 891 -25.82 15.37 4.30
C ILE A 891 -25.86 16.89 4.48
N SER A 892 -26.21 17.35 5.68
CA SER A 892 -26.46 18.77 5.97
C SER A 892 -25.20 19.51 6.42
N GLU A 893 -24.32 18.84 7.16
CA GLU A 893 -23.15 19.44 7.78
C GLU A 893 -22.00 18.42 7.90
N VAL A 894 -20.77 18.86 7.63
CA VAL A 894 -19.54 18.07 7.77
C VAL A 894 -18.51 18.90 8.52
N MET A 895 -18.05 18.40 9.67
CA MET A 895 -16.94 18.98 10.42
C MET A 895 -15.70 18.13 10.19
N TYR A 896 -14.86 18.50 9.23
CA TYR A 896 -13.68 17.73 8.81
C TYR A 896 -12.34 18.26 9.37
N HIS A 897 -12.33 19.45 9.95
CA HIS A 897 -11.14 20.01 10.61
C HIS A 897 -11.60 20.89 11.79
N PRO A 898 -12.00 20.26 12.90
CA PRO A 898 -12.43 20.96 14.10
C PRO A 898 -11.33 21.88 14.65
N SER A 899 -11.69 22.83 15.52
CA SER A 899 -10.67 23.59 16.25
C SER A 899 -10.02 22.74 17.34
N ASP A 900 -8.78 23.09 17.70
CA ASP A 900 -8.00 22.48 18.78
C ASP A 900 -8.81 22.21 20.07
N PRO A 901 -8.49 21.13 20.82
CA PRO A 901 -9.01 20.90 22.16
C PRO A 901 -8.79 22.10 23.09
N SER A 902 -9.82 22.48 23.84
CA SER A 902 -9.69 23.38 24.98
C SER A 902 -8.87 22.73 26.10
N ASN A 903 -8.32 23.54 27.01
CA ASN A 903 -7.57 23.01 28.16
C ASN A 903 -8.36 22.01 29.01
N ALA A 904 -9.69 22.14 29.06
CA ALA A 904 -10.56 21.21 29.79
C ALA A 904 -10.72 19.87 29.07
N GLU A 905 -10.89 19.90 27.74
CA GLU A 905 -10.97 18.71 26.88
C GLU A 905 -9.62 17.96 26.86
N TYR A 906 -8.52 18.69 26.75
CA TYR A 906 -7.16 18.13 26.84
C TYR A 906 -6.93 17.42 28.19
N ALA A 907 -7.37 18.04 29.30
CA ALA A 907 -7.25 17.43 30.63
C ALA A 907 -8.14 16.20 30.82
N ALA A 908 -9.22 16.06 30.03
CA ALA A 908 -10.08 14.89 30.01
C ALA A 908 -9.55 13.74 29.13
N GLY A 909 -8.45 13.96 28.41
CA GLY A 909 -7.82 12.96 27.55
C GLY A 909 -8.10 13.13 26.05
N HIS A 910 -8.88 14.13 25.66
CA HIS A 910 -9.14 14.49 24.26
C HIS A 910 -8.06 15.46 23.79
N THR A 911 -6.98 14.89 23.27
CA THR A 911 -5.76 15.66 22.91
C THR A 911 -5.63 15.91 21.41
N ASN A 912 -6.56 15.39 20.62
CA ASN A 912 -6.60 15.52 19.17
C ASN A 912 -7.85 16.29 18.75
N ASP A 913 -7.73 17.18 17.77
CA ASP A 913 -8.87 17.89 17.17
C ASP A 913 -9.76 16.94 16.35
N ASP A 914 -9.19 15.89 15.75
CA ASP A 914 -9.92 14.81 15.06
C ASP A 914 -11.00 14.14 15.95
N ASP A 915 -10.89 14.23 17.29
CA ASP A 915 -11.89 13.68 18.23
C ASP A 915 -13.28 14.35 18.08
N PHE A 916 -13.35 15.55 17.47
CA PHE A 916 -14.56 16.37 17.37
C PHE A 916 -15.16 16.43 15.96
N GLU A 917 -14.70 15.57 15.06
CA GLU A 917 -15.26 15.43 13.71
C GLU A 917 -16.66 14.82 13.75
N PHE A 918 -17.53 15.25 12.82
CA PHE A 918 -18.85 14.66 12.63
C PHE A 918 -19.38 14.82 11.21
N ILE A 919 -20.31 13.93 10.84
CA ILE A 919 -21.17 14.03 9.66
C ILE A 919 -22.63 14.07 10.14
N GLU A 920 -23.37 15.08 9.67
CA GLU A 920 -24.79 15.24 9.98
C GLU A 920 -25.66 14.90 8.77
N LEU A 921 -26.69 14.10 9.01
CA LEU A 921 -27.77 13.84 8.07
C LEU A 921 -29.06 14.53 8.51
N ARG A 922 -29.86 14.95 7.54
CA ARG A 922 -31.19 15.53 7.78
C ARG A 922 -32.24 14.92 6.85
N ASN A 923 -33.41 14.63 7.41
CA ASN A 923 -34.60 14.31 6.61
C ASN A 923 -35.35 15.61 6.25
N ILE A 924 -35.25 16.04 5.00
CA ILE A 924 -36.02 17.16 4.41
C ILE A 924 -37.32 16.70 3.74
N GLY A 925 -37.57 15.40 3.69
CA GLY A 925 -38.77 14.81 3.11
C GLY A 925 -40.00 14.91 4.01
N MET A 926 -41.12 14.37 3.54
CA MET A 926 -42.38 14.32 4.30
C MET A 926 -42.65 12.95 4.95
N ALA A 927 -41.82 11.96 4.69
CA ALA A 927 -41.96 10.60 5.21
C ALA A 927 -40.86 10.31 6.24
N SER A 928 -41.19 9.52 7.24
CA SER A 928 -40.19 8.95 8.15
C SER A 928 -39.32 7.95 7.40
N LEU A 929 -38.00 8.01 7.59
CA LEU A 929 -37.02 7.19 6.88
C LEU A 929 -36.44 6.14 7.83
N ASP A 930 -36.44 4.87 7.41
CA ASP A 930 -35.72 3.79 8.08
C ASP A 930 -34.26 3.80 7.61
N LEU A 931 -33.33 4.04 8.53
CA LEU A 931 -31.91 4.12 8.28
C LEU A 931 -31.21 2.75 8.39
N THR A 932 -31.91 1.70 8.81
CA THR A 932 -31.29 0.38 9.14
C THR A 932 -30.41 -0.16 8.02
N ASP A 933 -30.78 0.04 6.75
CA ASP A 933 -30.04 -0.41 5.57
C ASP A 933 -29.03 0.62 5.03
N LEU A 934 -28.81 1.75 5.71
CA LEU A 934 -27.91 2.81 5.27
C LEU A 934 -26.51 2.65 5.89
N ARG A 935 -25.50 3.07 5.12
CA ARG A 935 -24.09 3.00 5.51
C ARG A 935 -23.30 4.18 4.96
N LEU A 936 -22.38 4.73 5.74
CA LEU A 936 -21.28 5.54 5.18
C LEU A 936 -20.18 4.57 4.73
N THR A 937 -19.66 4.78 3.52
CA THR A 937 -18.76 3.83 2.81
C THR A 937 -17.51 4.48 2.19
N LYS A 938 -17.44 5.82 2.28
CA LYS A 938 -16.32 6.70 1.89
C LYS A 938 -16.37 7.93 2.79
N GLY A 939 -15.21 8.48 3.13
CA GLY A 939 -15.03 9.40 4.25
C GLY A 939 -14.74 8.57 5.49
N VAL A 940 -15.82 8.02 6.06
CA VAL A 940 -15.78 7.15 7.23
C VAL A 940 -16.66 5.92 6.97
N ASP A 941 -16.35 4.79 7.61
CA ASP A 941 -17.19 3.60 7.60
C ASP A 941 -18.11 3.58 8.84
N PHE A 942 -19.42 3.59 8.60
CA PHE A 942 -20.44 3.53 9.66
C PHE A 942 -21.71 2.83 9.20
N ASP A 943 -22.21 1.92 10.03
CA ASP A 943 -23.44 1.15 9.78
C ASP A 943 -24.56 1.63 10.70
N PHE A 944 -25.69 2.04 10.10
CA PHE A 944 -26.86 2.39 10.90
C PHE A 944 -27.53 1.16 11.50
N LEU A 945 -27.35 -0.03 10.91
CA LEU A 945 -27.78 -1.30 11.49
C LEU A 945 -27.16 -1.50 12.88
N GLY A 946 -27.99 -1.56 13.92
CA GLY A 946 -27.52 -1.70 15.31
C GLY A 946 -27.09 -0.40 15.99
N SER A 947 -27.19 0.74 15.29
CA SER A 947 -26.95 2.07 15.87
C SER A 947 -28.08 2.51 16.82
N LYS A 948 -27.85 3.59 17.57
CA LYS A 948 -28.86 4.15 18.51
C LYS A 948 -30.08 4.74 17.80
N ILE A 949 -29.92 5.20 16.56
CA ILE A 949 -30.96 5.89 15.78
C ILE A 949 -31.07 5.22 14.41
N THR A 950 -32.11 4.41 14.22
CA THR A 950 -32.41 3.72 12.96
C THR A 950 -33.64 4.27 12.25
N GLN A 951 -34.27 5.32 12.78
CA GLN A 951 -35.44 5.97 12.19
C GLN A 951 -35.23 7.49 12.24
N LEU A 952 -35.61 8.19 11.18
CA LEU A 952 -35.49 9.65 11.09
C LEU A 952 -36.79 10.27 10.59
N ASP A 953 -37.52 10.97 11.47
CA ASP A 953 -38.78 11.62 11.12
C ASP A 953 -38.56 12.91 10.29
N PRO A 954 -39.60 13.42 9.59
CA PRO A 954 -39.50 14.66 8.81
C PRO A 954 -38.96 15.84 9.62
N GLY A 955 -37.89 16.45 9.13
CA GLY A 955 -37.23 17.61 9.74
C GLY A 955 -36.18 17.27 10.79
N GLU A 956 -36.04 16.00 11.19
CA GLU A 956 -35.06 15.57 12.19
C GLU A 956 -33.64 15.44 11.62
N PHE A 957 -32.69 15.48 12.55
CA PHE A 957 -31.25 15.38 12.30
C PHE A 957 -30.69 14.14 12.98
N VAL A 958 -29.63 13.58 12.42
CA VAL A 958 -28.85 12.52 13.05
C VAL A 958 -27.37 12.71 12.76
N LEU A 959 -26.52 12.50 13.77
CA LEU A 959 -25.07 12.62 13.66
C LEU A 959 -24.39 11.26 13.73
N VAL A 960 -23.34 11.11 12.94
CA VAL A 960 -22.29 10.12 13.14
C VAL A 960 -21.02 10.89 13.52
N VAL A 961 -20.30 10.42 14.53
CA VAL A 961 -19.20 11.19 15.15
C VAL A 961 -17.92 10.37 15.27
N SER A 962 -16.78 11.05 15.41
CA SER A 962 -15.49 10.40 15.70
C SER A 962 -15.45 9.84 17.13
N ASN A 963 -15.76 10.69 18.12
CA ASN A 963 -15.72 10.33 19.53
C ASN A 963 -16.93 10.91 20.28
N LEU A 964 -17.76 10.04 20.85
CA LEU A 964 -18.99 10.40 21.54
C LEU A 964 -18.73 11.24 22.79
N GLU A 965 -17.73 10.87 23.60
CA GLU A 965 -17.41 11.55 24.85
C GLU A 965 -16.87 12.97 24.60
N ALA A 966 -16.00 13.11 23.58
CA ALA A 966 -15.48 14.40 23.15
C ALA A 966 -16.60 15.31 22.62
N MET A 967 -17.49 14.77 21.78
CA MET A 967 -18.64 15.49 21.25
C MET A 967 -19.59 15.98 22.35
N GLU A 968 -19.92 15.12 23.33
CA GLU A 968 -20.76 15.50 24.45
C GLU A 968 -20.10 16.56 25.35
N MET A 969 -18.77 16.54 25.48
CA MET A 969 -18.03 17.56 26.23
C MET A 969 -18.07 18.93 25.54
N ARG A 970 -17.88 18.98 24.21
CA ARG A 970 -17.83 20.24 23.44
C ARG A 970 -19.19 20.84 23.20
N TYR A 971 -20.15 20.02 22.79
CA TYR A 971 -21.47 20.46 22.31
C TYR A 971 -22.57 20.31 23.38
N GLY A 972 -22.27 19.63 24.47
CA GLY A 972 -23.22 19.29 25.53
C GLY A 972 -24.01 18.02 25.25
N LEU A 973 -24.74 17.57 26.27
CA LEU A 973 -25.57 16.37 26.20
C LEU A 973 -26.84 16.59 25.36
N GLY A 974 -27.33 15.50 24.74
CA GLY A 974 -28.65 15.47 24.09
C GLY A 974 -28.66 15.70 22.58
N LEU A 975 -27.49 15.66 21.92
CA LEU A 975 -27.40 15.61 20.46
C LEU A 975 -27.96 14.28 19.91
N PRO A 976 -28.59 14.28 18.71
CA PRO A 976 -29.13 13.07 18.10
C PRO A 976 -28.02 12.22 17.44
N ILE A 977 -27.16 11.59 18.24
CA ILE A 977 -26.02 10.81 17.76
C ILE A 977 -26.41 9.34 17.55
N ALA A 978 -26.27 8.83 16.32
CA ALA A 978 -26.48 7.42 15.98
C ALA A 978 -25.37 6.52 16.56
N GLY A 979 -24.12 6.96 16.47
CA GLY A 979 -22.96 6.23 16.99
C GLY A 979 -21.62 6.84 16.55
N GLU A 980 -20.55 6.15 16.92
CA GLU A 980 -19.17 6.45 16.54
C GLU A 980 -18.78 5.64 15.29
N TRP A 981 -18.01 6.22 14.37
CA TRP A 981 -17.42 5.48 13.23
C TRP A 981 -16.15 4.70 13.64
N ASP A 982 -15.58 3.90 12.73
CA ASP A 982 -14.39 3.07 13.04
C ASP A 982 -13.21 3.95 13.49
N THR A 983 -12.59 3.62 14.62
CA THR A 983 -11.45 4.36 15.19
C THR A 983 -10.21 4.48 14.30
N LYS A 984 -10.15 3.75 13.17
CA LYS A 984 -9.09 3.88 12.16
C LYS A 984 -9.41 4.93 11.09
N ASP A 985 -10.66 5.35 11.00
CA ASP A 985 -11.13 6.34 10.05
C ASP A 985 -11.10 7.74 10.66
N LYS A 986 -10.89 8.71 9.79
CA LYS A 986 -11.02 10.14 10.08
C LYS A 986 -11.29 10.89 8.79
N LEU A 987 -11.80 12.11 8.91
CA LEU A 987 -11.97 12.96 7.76
C LEU A 987 -10.63 13.57 7.32
N ASN A 988 -10.49 13.83 6.03
CA ASN A 988 -9.29 14.46 5.48
C ASN A 988 -9.45 15.99 5.47
N ASN A 989 -8.57 16.68 6.19
CA ASN A 989 -8.55 18.13 6.29
C ASN A 989 -8.38 18.82 4.91
N GLY A 990 -7.68 18.17 3.98
CA GLY A 990 -7.46 18.66 2.62
C GLY A 990 -8.53 18.28 1.59
N GLY A 991 -9.65 17.69 2.03
CA GLY A 991 -10.71 17.22 1.15
C GLY A 991 -10.67 15.72 0.85
N GLU A 992 -11.84 15.14 0.66
CA GLU A 992 -12.00 13.75 0.22
C GLU A 992 -13.42 13.47 -0.30
N ARG A 993 -13.71 12.20 -0.59
CA ARG A 993 -15.01 11.71 -1.05
C ARG A 993 -15.84 11.19 0.13
N ILE A 994 -17.04 11.72 0.32
CA ILE A 994 -18.04 11.20 1.27
C ILE A 994 -19.13 10.45 0.49
N LYS A 995 -19.48 9.24 0.96
CA LYS A 995 -20.53 8.43 0.32
C LYS A 995 -21.46 7.77 1.32
N LEU A 996 -22.70 8.25 1.36
CA LEU A 996 -23.84 7.60 2.00
C LEU A 996 -24.49 6.63 1.00
N SER A 997 -24.58 5.37 1.37
CA SER A 997 -25.07 4.29 0.54
C SER A 997 -26.26 3.56 1.16
N PHE A 998 -27.13 3.02 0.32
CA PHE A 998 -28.06 1.95 0.67
C PHE A 998 -27.37 0.58 0.50
N GLY A 999 -27.55 -0.31 1.46
CA GLY A 999 -27.03 -1.68 1.47
C GLY A 999 -25.53 -1.75 1.22
N ALA A 1000 -25.11 -2.71 0.39
CA ALA A 1000 -23.69 -2.96 0.08
C ALA A 1000 -22.97 -1.85 -0.72
N GLY A 1001 -23.57 -0.68 -0.93
CA GLY A 1001 -22.90 0.48 -1.54
C GLY A 1001 -23.64 1.16 -2.70
N VAL A 1002 -24.96 1.04 -2.78
CA VAL A 1002 -25.74 1.79 -3.78
C VAL A 1002 -25.80 3.26 -3.36
N PRO A 1003 -25.31 4.22 -4.16
CA PRO A 1003 -25.22 5.61 -3.72
C PRO A 1003 -26.59 6.24 -3.45
N ILE A 1004 -26.73 6.87 -2.28
CA ILE A 1004 -27.80 7.83 -1.95
C ILE A 1004 -27.24 9.25 -2.09
N ARG A 1005 -26.10 9.52 -1.44
CA ARG A 1005 -25.30 10.75 -1.59
C ARG A 1005 -23.85 10.38 -1.81
N ASP A 1006 -23.22 10.98 -2.82
CA ASP A 1006 -21.86 10.67 -3.24
C ASP A 1006 -21.22 11.94 -3.81
N PHE A 1007 -20.30 12.53 -3.07
CA PHE A 1007 -19.61 13.76 -3.47
C PHE A 1007 -18.22 13.85 -2.87
N SER A 1008 -17.40 14.73 -3.44
CA SER A 1008 -16.11 15.09 -2.87
C SER A 1008 -16.10 16.55 -2.45
N TYR A 1009 -15.61 16.84 -1.25
CA TYR A 1009 -15.32 18.20 -0.79
C TYR A 1009 -13.82 18.50 -0.90
N ASP A 1010 -13.46 19.79 -0.85
CA ASP A 1010 -12.08 20.29 -0.91
C ASP A 1010 -11.94 21.47 0.07
N ASP A 1011 -10.70 21.77 0.48
CA ASP A 1011 -10.35 22.89 1.35
C ASP A 1011 -10.03 24.17 0.56
N LYS A 1012 -10.05 24.11 -0.78
CA LYS A 1012 -9.70 25.21 -1.68
C LYS A 1012 -10.87 25.68 -2.54
N THR A 1013 -10.77 26.95 -2.96
CA THR A 1013 -11.66 27.55 -3.96
C THR A 1013 -11.83 26.62 -5.17
N PRO A 1014 -13.07 26.31 -5.61
CA PRO A 1014 -14.33 27.02 -5.33
C PRO A 1014 -15.07 26.61 -4.05
N TRP A 1015 -14.54 25.69 -3.24
CA TRP A 1015 -15.13 25.35 -1.94
C TRP A 1015 -14.88 26.44 -0.89
N PRO A 1016 -15.73 26.54 0.15
CA PRO A 1016 -15.47 27.39 1.31
C PRO A 1016 -14.17 26.98 1.98
N THR A 1017 -13.28 27.93 2.27
CA THR A 1017 -11.95 27.65 2.85
C THR A 1017 -11.94 27.75 4.37
N GLU A 1018 -12.92 28.42 4.97
CA GLU A 1018 -13.02 28.61 6.43
C GLU A 1018 -13.26 27.33 7.24
N PRO A 1019 -13.90 26.25 6.72
CA PRO A 1019 -14.01 24.98 7.43
C PRO A 1019 -12.69 24.24 7.66
N ASP A 1020 -11.58 24.71 7.09
CA ASP A 1020 -10.24 24.18 7.31
C ASP A 1020 -9.57 24.80 8.55
N GLY A 1021 -9.76 24.20 9.74
CA GLY A 1021 -8.97 24.45 10.94
C GLY A 1021 -9.34 25.70 11.75
N ALA A 1022 -10.23 26.56 11.24
CA ALA A 1022 -10.76 27.71 11.98
C ALA A 1022 -11.98 27.34 12.87
N GLY A 1023 -12.29 26.04 12.98
CA GLY A 1023 -13.39 25.50 13.77
C GLY A 1023 -14.77 25.64 13.12
N PHE A 1024 -14.88 26.10 11.87
CA PHE A 1024 -16.15 26.13 11.15
C PHE A 1024 -16.43 24.79 10.48
N SER A 1025 -17.71 24.48 10.24
CA SER A 1025 -18.11 23.29 9.49
C SER A 1025 -18.50 23.64 8.05
N LEU A 1026 -18.44 22.65 7.17
CA LEU A 1026 -18.94 22.72 5.81
C LEU A 1026 -20.44 22.40 5.80
N VAL A 1027 -21.25 23.35 5.38
CA VAL A 1027 -22.73 23.27 5.44
C VAL A 1027 -23.34 23.39 4.06
N ILE A 1028 -24.30 22.51 3.74
CA ILE A 1028 -25.11 22.65 2.53
C ILE A 1028 -26.07 23.87 2.66
N LYS A 1029 -26.17 24.69 1.61
CA LYS A 1029 -27.12 25.81 1.59
C LYS A 1029 -28.55 25.29 1.54
N SER A 1030 -29.44 25.81 2.37
CA SER A 1030 -30.82 25.33 2.48
C SER A 1030 -31.62 25.51 1.18
N GLU A 1031 -31.38 26.58 0.41
CA GLU A 1031 -31.97 26.73 -0.94
C GLU A 1031 -31.50 25.66 -1.94
N ASN A 1032 -30.39 24.98 -1.63
CA ASN A 1032 -29.73 23.97 -2.46
C ASN A 1032 -29.79 22.57 -1.82
N ALA A 1033 -30.60 22.39 -0.78
CA ALA A 1033 -30.72 21.10 -0.08
C ALA A 1033 -31.19 19.95 -0.99
N SER A 1034 -31.83 20.26 -2.13
CA SER A 1034 -32.27 19.26 -3.12
C SER A 1034 -31.43 19.24 -4.41
N THR A 1035 -30.31 19.97 -4.46
CA THR A 1035 -29.43 20.07 -5.65
C THR A 1035 -28.16 19.21 -5.49
N ASP A 1036 -27.35 19.11 -6.55
CA ASP A 1036 -26.18 18.22 -6.58
C ASP A 1036 -25.10 18.63 -5.56
N PRO A 1037 -24.75 17.78 -4.57
CA PRO A 1037 -23.73 18.09 -3.57
C PRO A 1037 -22.31 18.17 -4.14
N ASN A 1038 -22.06 17.75 -5.39
CA ASN A 1038 -20.75 17.91 -6.03
C ASN A 1038 -20.44 19.35 -6.46
N VAL A 1039 -21.43 20.25 -6.40
CA VAL A 1039 -21.24 21.65 -6.79
C VAL A 1039 -20.82 22.45 -5.56
N ALA A 1040 -19.55 22.86 -5.52
CA ALA A 1040 -18.98 23.67 -4.42
C ALA A 1040 -19.82 24.91 -4.05
N ALA A 1041 -20.44 25.56 -5.05
CA ALA A 1041 -21.31 26.72 -4.83
C ALA A 1041 -22.59 26.41 -4.02
N ASN A 1042 -22.96 25.13 -3.86
CA ASN A 1042 -24.06 24.70 -3.00
C ASN A 1042 -23.66 24.64 -1.52
N TRP A 1043 -22.38 24.71 -1.20
CA TRP A 1043 -21.84 24.68 0.16
C TRP A 1043 -21.42 26.07 0.63
N LYS A 1044 -21.38 26.25 1.94
CA LYS A 1044 -20.86 27.43 2.63
C LYS A 1044 -20.20 27.01 3.94
N SER A 1045 -19.39 27.90 4.49
CA SER A 1045 -18.95 27.77 5.89
C SER A 1045 -20.13 28.00 6.84
N SER A 1046 -20.11 27.36 8.01
CA SER A 1046 -21.03 27.66 9.11
C SER A 1046 -20.91 29.13 9.54
N SER A 1047 -21.97 29.67 10.15
CA SER A 1047 -21.96 31.08 10.61
C SER A 1047 -21.24 31.30 11.93
N VAL A 1048 -20.92 30.22 12.65
CA VAL A 1048 -20.25 30.22 13.95
C VAL A 1048 -19.17 29.13 13.99
N PRO A 1049 -18.07 29.37 14.73
CA PRO A 1049 -17.16 28.30 15.12
C PRO A 1049 -17.93 27.19 15.88
N PHE A 1050 -17.44 25.96 15.75
CA PHE A 1050 -18.03 24.69 16.16
C PHE A 1050 -19.23 24.22 15.31
N GLY A 1051 -19.69 24.99 14.33
CA GLY A 1051 -20.82 24.57 13.51
C GLY A 1051 -22.14 24.56 14.29
N THR A 1052 -23.14 23.81 13.80
CA THR A 1052 -24.50 23.80 14.33
C THR A 1052 -25.10 22.39 14.49
N PRO A 1053 -24.36 21.41 15.07
CA PRO A 1053 -24.82 20.03 15.15
C PRO A 1053 -26.20 19.91 15.81
N GLY A 1054 -27.12 19.24 15.11
CA GLY A 1054 -28.50 18.96 15.50
C GLY A 1054 -29.47 20.15 15.42
N ARG A 1055 -29.13 21.25 14.72
CA ARG A 1055 -29.96 22.48 14.69
C ARG A 1055 -29.97 23.19 13.32
N ASP A 1056 -31.03 23.96 13.07
CA ASP A 1056 -31.18 24.77 11.85
C ASP A 1056 -30.43 26.14 11.89
N ILE A 1057 -29.82 26.55 10.77
CA ILE A 1057 -28.97 27.77 10.60
C ILE A 1057 -29.77 29.10 10.39
N LEU A 1058 -31.06 29.14 10.74
CA LEU A 1058 -31.94 30.26 10.35
C LEU A 1058 -31.96 31.49 11.27
N SER A 1059 -31.05 31.68 12.22
CA SER A 1059 -30.97 32.90 13.05
C SER A 1059 -29.62 33.61 12.90
N GLY A 1060 -29.57 34.71 12.13
CA GLY A 1060 -28.41 35.60 12.14
C GLY A 1060 -28.24 36.33 13.49
N PRO A 1061 -27.05 36.88 13.81
CA PRO A 1061 -26.75 37.51 15.10
C PRO A 1061 -27.76 38.58 15.54
N PHE A 1062 -28.30 39.37 14.61
CA PHE A 1062 -29.33 40.37 14.93
C PHE A 1062 -30.69 39.73 15.27
N ALA A 1063 -31.06 38.64 14.61
CA ALA A 1063 -32.30 37.92 14.89
C ALA A 1063 -32.27 37.24 16.27
N GLU A 1064 -31.12 36.67 16.64
CA GLU A 1064 -30.88 36.11 17.97
C GLU A 1064 -30.91 37.19 19.06
N TRP A 1065 -30.26 38.33 18.81
CA TRP A 1065 -30.32 39.47 19.73
C TRP A 1065 -31.75 39.98 19.90
N MET A 1066 -32.53 40.13 18.82
CA MET A 1066 -33.94 40.54 18.88
C MET A 1066 -34.79 39.58 19.72
N ALA A 1067 -34.59 38.27 19.54
CA ALA A 1067 -35.25 37.25 20.33
C ALA A 1067 -34.89 37.35 21.83
N ALA A 1068 -33.61 37.56 22.15
CA ALA A 1068 -33.13 37.75 23.53
C ALA A 1068 -33.73 39.01 24.19
N GLN A 1069 -33.97 40.07 23.41
CA GLN A 1069 -34.65 41.28 23.89
C GLN A 1069 -36.19 41.14 23.95
N SER A 1070 -36.74 40.00 23.56
CA SER A 1070 -38.19 39.79 23.41
C SER A 1070 -38.85 40.83 22.49
N GLN A 1071 -38.13 41.25 21.44
CA GLN A 1071 -38.60 42.22 20.45
C GLN A 1071 -38.80 41.53 19.11
N ALA A 1072 -39.88 41.87 18.40
CA ALA A 1072 -40.18 41.33 17.07
C ALA A 1072 -40.08 42.39 15.95
N ASN A 1073 -40.03 43.68 16.29
CA ASN A 1073 -39.97 44.77 15.33
C ASN A 1073 -38.59 45.46 15.37
N PRO A 1074 -37.77 45.35 14.32
CA PRO A 1074 -36.44 45.97 14.29
C PRO A 1074 -36.50 47.50 14.25
N TYR A 1075 -37.66 48.07 13.90
CA TYR A 1075 -37.85 49.52 13.77
C TYR A 1075 -38.49 50.17 15.00
N SER A 1076 -38.93 49.41 16.01
CA SER A 1076 -39.39 50.01 17.27
C SER A 1076 -38.23 50.54 18.10
N ASN A 1077 -38.50 51.53 18.96
CA ASN A 1077 -37.47 52.12 19.80
C ASN A 1077 -36.87 51.10 20.77
N PHE A 1078 -35.55 51.16 20.95
CA PHE A 1078 -34.85 50.38 21.96
C PHE A 1078 -35.03 51.03 23.34
N GLY A 1079 -35.82 50.39 24.21
CA GLY A 1079 -36.19 50.94 25.52
C GLY A 1079 -36.89 52.29 25.39
N SER A 1080 -36.41 53.31 26.13
CA SER A 1080 -36.90 54.70 26.06
C SER A 1080 -36.04 55.61 25.17
N SER A 1081 -35.08 55.05 24.41
CA SER A 1081 -34.16 55.83 23.57
C SER A 1081 -34.82 56.31 22.27
N SER A 1082 -34.13 57.20 21.56
CA SER A 1082 -34.50 57.66 20.22
C SER A 1082 -34.03 56.74 19.09
N LEU A 1083 -33.29 55.67 19.42
CA LEU A 1083 -32.78 54.68 18.46
C LEU A 1083 -33.78 53.55 18.24
N SER A 1084 -33.92 53.07 17.00
CA SER A 1084 -34.60 51.80 16.74
C SER A 1084 -33.76 50.62 17.23
N ASN A 1085 -34.38 49.46 17.48
CA ASN A 1085 -33.68 48.22 17.82
C ASN A 1085 -32.55 47.89 16.82
N LEU A 1086 -32.80 48.09 15.53
CA LEU A 1086 -31.79 47.93 14.47
C LEU A 1086 -30.59 48.85 14.65
N LEU A 1087 -30.82 50.14 14.92
CA LEU A 1087 -29.73 51.09 15.15
C LEU A 1087 -29.04 50.87 16.50
N ALA A 1088 -29.79 50.46 17.52
CA ALA A 1088 -29.24 50.19 18.85
C ALA A 1088 -28.25 49.02 18.81
N TYR A 1089 -28.63 47.91 18.17
CA TYR A 1089 -27.73 46.79 17.95
C TYR A 1089 -26.54 47.18 17.06
N SER A 1090 -26.82 47.80 15.91
CA SER A 1090 -25.81 48.22 14.92
C SER A 1090 -24.73 49.13 15.50
N LEU A 1091 -25.08 50.07 16.37
CA LEU A 1091 -24.16 51.07 16.93
C LEU A 1091 -23.55 50.63 18.28
N GLY A 1092 -23.95 49.46 18.80
CA GLY A 1092 -23.61 48.98 20.13
C GLY A 1092 -24.13 49.90 21.24
N ALA A 1093 -25.34 50.44 21.07
CA ALA A 1093 -25.95 51.40 22.00
C ALA A 1093 -26.42 50.74 23.31
N ASP A 1094 -26.74 49.45 23.28
CA ASP A 1094 -27.02 48.58 24.42
C ASP A 1094 -25.79 48.35 25.32
N PHE A 1095 -24.57 48.62 24.83
CA PHE A 1095 -23.36 48.63 25.65
C PHE A 1095 -23.17 49.94 26.43
N LYS A 1096 -24.04 50.95 26.22
CA LYS A 1096 -23.94 52.26 26.89
C LYS A 1096 -25.01 52.42 27.97
N ALA A 1097 -24.60 53.04 29.08
CA ALA A 1097 -25.53 53.42 30.16
C ALA A 1097 -26.63 54.40 29.70
N ASN A 1098 -26.34 55.22 28.68
CA ASN A 1098 -27.35 56.01 27.97
C ASN A 1098 -27.24 55.71 26.45
N PRO A 1099 -28.18 54.92 25.88
CA PRO A 1099 -28.10 54.50 24.48
C PRO A 1099 -28.04 55.65 23.46
N ASP A 1100 -28.66 56.80 23.74
CA ASP A 1100 -28.64 57.96 22.83
C ASP A 1100 -27.24 58.56 22.64
N THR A 1101 -26.28 58.24 23.54
CA THR A 1101 -24.88 58.66 23.37
C THR A 1101 -24.14 57.91 22.26
N ALA A 1102 -24.73 56.84 21.71
CA ALA A 1102 -24.20 56.11 20.57
C ALA A 1102 -24.63 56.70 19.21
N LEU A 1103 -25.47 57.76 19.19
CA LEU A 1103 -25.91 58.41 17.96
C LEU A 1103 -24.73 58.91 17.11
N PRO A 1104 -24.81 58.80 15.77
CA PRO A 1104 -23.83 59.40 14.88
C PRO A 1104 -23.67 60.90 15.13
N ASN A 1105 -22.43 61.34 15.28
CA ASN A 1105 -22.08 62.73 15.56
C ASN A 1105 -21.55 63.42 14.30
N MET A 1106 -22.14 64.58 13.98
CA MET A 1106 -21.61 65.46 12.94
C MET A 1106 -20.38 66.21 13.48
N ILE A 1107 -19.27 66.10 12.77
CA ILE A 1107 -18.02 66.81 13.06
C ILE A 1107 -17.52 67.55 11.82
N VAL A 1108 -16.55 68.44 12.01
CA VAL A 1108 -15.82 69.09 10.92
C VAL A 1108 -14.41 68.53 10.89
N VAL A 1109 -13.99 68.07 9.71
CA VAL A 1109 -12.63 67.57 9.47
C VAL A 1109 -11.91 68.55 8.58
N GLU A 1110 -10.75 69.05 9.02
CA GLU A 1110 -9.87 69.86 8.19
C GLU A 1110 -8.90 68.96 7.43
N ASN A 1111 -8.77 69.21 6.13
CA ASN A 1111 -7.75 68.59 5.31
C ASN A 1111 -7.11 69.65 4.41
N GLU A 1112 -5.79 69.82 4.50
CA GLU A 1112 -5.01 70.82 3.76
C GLU A 1112 -5.56 72.27 3.89
N GLY A 1113 -6.10 72.63 5.06
CA GLY A 1113 -6.67 73.95 5.33
C GLY A 1113 -8.10 74.17 4.82
N ILE A 1114 -8.76 73.13 4.31
CA ILE A 1114 -10.16 73.15 3.87
C ILE A 1114 -11.01 72.32 4.83
N SER A 1115 -12.13 72.88 5.29
CA SER A 1115 -13.05 72.22 6.22
C SER A 1115 -14.14 71.42 5.48
N TYR A 1116 -14.32 70.16 5.85
CA TYR A 1116 -15.34 69.25 5.30
C TYR A 1116 -16.32 68.79 6.40
N PRO A 1117 -17.61 68.60 6.11
CA PRO A 1117 -18.52 67.93 7.03
C PRO A 1117 -18.22 66.43 7.05
N ALA A 1118 -18.16 65.85 8.25
CA ALA A 1118 -17.97 64.42 8.44
C ALA A 1118 -18.93 63.85 9.49
N LEU A 1119 -19.20 62.57 9.36
CA LEU A 1119 -20.01 61.80 10.29
C LEU A 1119 -19.09 60.83 11.04
N SER A 1120 -19.12 60.90 12.37
CA SER A 1120 -18.45 59.97 13.28
C SER A 1120 -19.48 59.05 13.92
N TYR A 1121 -19.35 57.74 13.78
CA TYR A 1121 -20.31 56.77 14.31
C TYR A 1121 -19.64 55.45 14.70
N ARG A 1122 -20.28 54.70 15.60
CA ARG A 1122 -19.80 53.40 16.09
C ARG A 1122 -20.43 52.26 15.30
N LEU A 1123 -19.73 51.14 15.12
CA LEU A 1123 -20.27 49.91 14.55
C LEU A 1123 -19.92 48.71 15.43
N ARG A 1124 -20.90 47.82 15.67
CA ARG A 1124 -20.69 46.54 16.36
C ARG A 1124 -19.96 45.55 15.44
N GLN A 1125 -18.88 44.95 15.95
CA GLN A 1125 -18.00 44.06 15.15
C GLN A 1125 -18.69 42.76 14.71
N GLU A 1126 -19.62 42.25 15.49
CA GLU A 1126 -20.37 41.00 15.26
C GLU A 1126 -21.67 41.19 14.45
N ALA A 1127 -22.00 42.41 14.00
CA ALA A 1127 -23.21 42.70 13.22
C ALA A 1127 -23.06 42.35 11.72
N SER A 1128 -22.62 41.11 11.44
CA SER A 1128 -22.28 40.63 10.09
C SER A 1128 -23.48 40.47 9.15
N ASP A 1129 -24.70 40.50 9.69
CA ASP A 1129 -25.96 40.45 8.95
C ASP A 1129 -26.55 41.84 8.61
N LEU A 1130 -25.82 42.92 8.91
CA LEU A 1130 -26.21 44.31 8.62
C LEU A 1130 -25.26 44.99 7.63
N THR A 1131 -25.80 45.93 6.82
CA THR A 1131 -25.02 46.79 5.93
C THR A 1131 -25.12 48.27 6.36
N HIS A 1132 -23.99 48.97 6.42
CA HIS A 1132 -23.89 50.37 6.87
C HIS A 1132 -23.32 51.27 5.77
N ARG A 1133 -23.93 52.44 5.55
CA ARG A 1133 -23.44 53.42 4.57
C ARG A 1133 -23.75 54.86 4.96
N VAL A 1134 -22.86 55.79 4.62
CA VAL A 1134 -23.10 57.23 4.79
C VAL A 1134 -23.66 57.82 3.49
N GLU A 1135 -24.80 58.48 3.59
CA GLU A 1135 -25.46 59.14 2.46
C GLU A 1135 -25.36 60.67 2.59
N VAL A 1136 -25.27 61.37 1.46
CA VAL A 1136 -25.14 62.84 1.40
C VAL A 1136 -26.36 63.45 0.71
N SER A 1137 -26.82 64.60 1.20
CA SER A 1137 -27.93 65.36 0.61
C SER A 1137 -27.67 66.86 0.61
N GLU A 1138 -28.24 67.58 -0.35
CA GLU A 1138 -28.24 69.05 -0.39
C GLU A 1138 -29.51 69.67 0.23
N ASN A 1139 -30.60 68.89 0.34
CA ASN A 1139 -31.95 69.40 0.60
C ASN A 1139 -32.77 68.55 1.59
N LEU A 1140 -32.18 67.50 2.18
CA LEU A 1140 -32.81 66.50 3.07
C LEU A 1140 -33.91 65.64 2.42
N GLN A 1141 -34.30 65.90 1.17
CA GLN A 1141 -35.32 65.14 0.44
C GLN A 1141 -34.68 64.09 -0.47
N THR A 1142 -33.67 64.47 -1.23
CA THR A 1142 -32.94 63.60 -2.15
C THR A 1142 -31.59 63.23 -1.55
N TRP A 1143 -31.36 61.94 -1.34
CA TRP A 1143 -30.13 61.39 -0.76
C TRP A 1143 -29.35 60.63 -1.82
N GLN A 1144 -28.05 60.89 -1.91
CA GLN A 1144 -27.13 60.25 -2.85
C GLN A 1144 -26.20 59.29 -2.09
N ARG A 1145 -25.84 58.18 -2.76
CA ARG A 1145 -25.00 57.10 -2.22
C ARG A 1145 -23.91 56.70 -3.23
N GLY A 1146 -22.75 56.25 -2.72
CA GLY A 1146 -21.65 55.70 -3.51
C GLY A 1146 -20.27 56.18 -3.02
N ASP A 1147 -19.25 55.32 -3.18
CA ASP A 1147 -17.89 55.55 -2.67
C ASP A 1147 -17.20 56.79 -3.26
N ALA A 1148 -17.72 57.31 -4.39
CA ALA A 1148 -17.24 58.54 -5.01
C ALA A 1148 -17.72 59.83 -4.32
N LEU A 1149 -18.62 59.75 -3.33
CA LEU A 1149 -19.23 60.92 -2.66
C LEU A 1149 -18.72 61.14 -1.22
N THR A 1150 -18.06 60.15 -0.64
CA THR A 1150 -17.53 60.18 0.73
C THR A 1150 -16.11 59.62 0.78
N VAL A 1151 -15.37 59.99 1.81
CA VAL A 1151 -13.98 59.55 2.03
C VAL A 1151 -13.83 59.14 3.48
N ILE A 1152 -13.27 57.95 3.71
CA ILE A 1152 -12.86 57.50 5.05
C ILE A 1152 -11.69 58.36 5.50
N VAL A 1153 -11.82 59.02 6.65
CA VAL A 1153 -10.83 59.99 7.14
C VAL A 1153 -9.62 59.29 7.73
N ALA A 1154 -9.82 58.14 8.36
CA ALA A 1154 -8.78 57.28 8.95
C ALA A 1154 -9.30 55.85 9.13
N PRO A 1155 -8.43 54.84 9.32
CA PRO A 1155 -8.84 53.49 9.72
C PRO A 1155 -9.74 53.52 10.97
N PRO A 1156 -10.69 52.58 11.11
CA PRO A 1156 -11.57 52.53 12.27
C PRO A 1156 -10.80 52.41 13.58
N PHE A 1157 -11.25 53.11 14.62
CA PHE A 1157 -10.67 53.06 15.96
C PHE A 1157 -11.43 52.07 16.84
N ASN A 1158 -10.78 50.99 17.28
CA ASN A 1158 -11.39 50.01 18.17
C ASN A 1158 -11.59 50.58 19.58
N ASN A 1159 -12.84 50.55 20.06
CA ASN A 1159 -13.21 51.14 21.35
C ASN A 1159 -12.97 50.20 22.55
N GLY A 1160 -12.54 48.96 22.33
CA GLY A 1160 -12.30 47.95 23.36
C GLY A 1160 -13.57 47.36 23.98
N ASP A 1161 -14.75 47.67 23.42
CA ASP A 1161 -16.07 47.26 23.90
C ASP A 1161 -16.88 46.48 22.85
N GLY A 1162 -16.18 45.84 21.88
CA GLY A 1162 -16.81 45.12 20.76
C GLY A 1162 -17.36 46.02 19.65
N THR A 1163 -16.98 47.31 19.65
CA THR A 1163 -17.35 48.27 18.60
C THR A 1163 -16.15 49.06 18.07
N ASP A 1164 -16.22 49.46 16.80
CA ASP A 1164 -15.26 50.35 16.15
C ASP A 1164 -15.88 51.72 15.85
N THR A 1165 -15.11 52.79 15.98
CA THR A 1165 -15.51 54.15 15.61
C THR A 1165 -15.01 54.49 14.21
N HIS A 1166 -15.93 54.86 13.31
CA HIS A 1166 -15.68 55.23 11.92
C HIS A 1166 -15.89 56.74 11.74
N ILE A 1167 -15.00 57.39 10.99
CA ILE A 1167 -15.13 58.79 10.61
C ILE A 1167 -15.12 58.90 9.08
N ILE A 1168 -16.24 59.33 8.52
CA ILE A 1168 -16.44 59.44 7.07
C ILE A 1168 -16.81 60.88 6.72
N ARG A 1169 -16.02 61.53 5.86
CA ARG A 1169 -16.28 62.90 5.39
C ARG A 1169 -16.92 62.93 4.01
N SER A 1170 -17.66 63.99 3.74
CA SER A 1170 -18.08 64.35 2.38
C SER A 1170 -16.86 64.76 1.53
N ILE A 1171 -16.92 64.53 0.21
CA ILE A 1171 -15.96 65.13 -0.73
C ILE A 1171 -16.19 66.64 -0.93
N TYR A 1172 -17.36 67.16 -0.55
CA TYR A 1172 -17.72 68.56 -0.73
C TYR A 1172 -17.33 69.39 0.50
N PRO A 1173 -16.51 70.46 0.34
CA PRO A 1173 -16.11 71.34 1.43
C PRO A 1173 -17.23 72.27 1.91
N LEU A 1174 -17.07 72.82 3.11
CA LEU A 1174 -18.04 73.70 3.78
C LEU A 1174 -18.10 75.14 3.21
N ASP A 1175 -17.19 75.52 2.31
CA ASP A 1175 -17.06 76.88 1.77
C ASP A 1175 -17.98 77.18 0.56
N MET A 1176 -18.70 76.19 0.05
CA MET A 1176 -19.72 76.36 -0.98
C MET A 1176 -21.09 76.69 -0.36
N LYS A 1177 -21.78 77.72 -0.86
CA LYS A 1177 -23.05 78.27 -0.32
C LYS A 1177 -24.29 77.33 -0.39
N SER A 1178 -24.13 76.03 -0.54
CA SER A 1178 -25.20 75.03 -0.49
C SER A 1178 -25.15 74.27 0.84
N SER A 1179 -26.26 74.19 1.57
CA SER A 1179 -26.37 73.31 2.75
C SER A 1179 -26.05 71.86 2.36
N ARG A 1180 -25.33 71.16 3.24
CA ARG A 1180 -24.93 69.76 3.07
C ARG A 1180 -25.34 68.98 4.31
N PHE A 1181 -25.93 67.81 4.09
CA PHE A 1181 -26.42 66.92 5.14
C PHE A 1181 -25.84 65.53 4.94
N LEU A 1182 -25.44 64.89 6.03
CA LEU A 1182 -24.98 63.50 6.05
C LEU A 1182 -25.92 62.70 6.96
N ARG A 1183 -26.17 61.43 6.61
CA ARG A 1183 -26.84 60.48 7.50
C ARG A 1183 -26.18 59.11 7.39
N LEU A 1184 -26.27 58.33 8.46
CA LEU A 1184 -25.98 56.91 8.42
C LEU A 1184 -27.25 56.16 8.04
N HIS A 1185 -27.17 55.32 7.02
CA HIS A 1185 -28.21 54.38 6.65
C HIS A 1185 -27.77 52.97 7.00
N VAL A 1186 -28.61 52.25 7.75
CA VAL A 1186 -28.40 50.87 8.17
C VAL A 1186 -29.55 50.03 7.64
N GLU A 1187 -29.22 48.91 7.02
CA GLU A 1187 -30.21 47.94 6.55
C GLU A 1187 -29.82 46.53 6.97
N ILE A 1188 -30.84 45.71 7.23
CA ILE A 1188 -30.67 44.26 7.31
C ILE A 1188 -30.39 43.80 5.89
N SER A 1189 -29.28 43.11 5.68
CA SER A 1189 -28.89 42.65 4.34
C SER A 1189 -30.00 41.75 3.77
N PRO A 1190 -30.63 42.08 2.63
CA PRO A 1190 -31.64 41.21 2.02
C PRO A 1190 -30.92 39.92 1.57
N ARG A 1191 -31.38 38.76 2.07
CA ARG A 1191 -30.88 37.45 1.67
C ARG A 1191 -31.74 36.89 0.54
#